data_AF-A0A9E2CE91-F1
#
_entry.id   AF-A0A9E2CE91-F1
#
_cell.length_a   1.000
_cell.length_b   1.000
_cell.length_c   1.000
_cell.angle_alpha   90.00
_cell.angle_beta   90.00
_cell.angle_gamma   90.00
#
_symmetry.space_group_name_H-M   'P 1'
#
loop_
_entity.id
_entity.type
_entity.pdbx_description
1 polymer ?
#
loop_
_entity_poly.entity_id
_entity_poly.type
_entity_poly.pdbx_seq_one_letter_code
_entity_poly.pdbx_strand_id
1 'polypeptide(L)'
;MPRSVATVTFAGWTLVRQYSLEPTYIDLDPGAPEPKGCRGFSFCRSRAAWLQPGLKKEVEHMSWCCVLQTLAVGLVASLAAVPAAVRADAFDGYTLMGSFELPRANAIFDCLSDGRIVAIAGDDVYVESAVGSGTFTLLGTLPDADMPTSWPAAFIRVSRDGTKLAVGNNGGGYPWNNFEVGIFAFPTLTGDWFSINHYDAEWYSNTRLAITAAGPGVTSIVTVLRTTSSPAGADNPTVIDNVGGYSAGITFDAAGNLYTGNAFRTNGPSDTGWVKVFGREMWTSALTHGLPLDFETTGILVVDVLSAAYLGFDVEGNLHVGGGDSTGGPDQQDFAALVRAFAVSRALAGEGAADPGNPTEVRSFDPDSAHDNYFVVNSNPATGELYVTEFGSTTVYVYTPEPGDPFAAEVIGYTPAPGQFVNNAAFNDPARALGPPEGYGTYDSNNTTVVTLGGFGGSLTLKFDHVVEDDPLNWFGMDAIVFGNAFWVDEEADRHWAECATIEIALDANHNGQIDEDKGEGWYLIPGSHITDPVAQYTIQTWDDNPGTAIPPELLSWVPPGYYGTWTTSAYLLPDLFDTWIIENPAEDPDDEGIFGYGEYTPTLVLGDLDADNEVDDLFITPEEFYTIPDDPFKVGISPGSGGGDAFDIAWAIDADTGESADLPGFDFIRITNPTNVVSEILGEKSPEIDAVADAAPDPFGNCDGDRDIDLADVAGLQNCFGVFQEEDDACECVDRDDDEVVDLGDFAALGARLTGPR
;
A
#
# COMPACT_ATOMS: atom_id res chain seq x y z
N MET A 1 -57.54 -8.66 7.89
CA MET A 1 -57.16 -7.75 6.77
C MET A 1 -55.78 -8.17 6.30
N PRO A 2 -55.36 -7.86 5.06
CA PRO A 2 -54.35 -8.67 4.37
C PRO A 2 -52.96 -8.54 4.99
N ARG A 3 -52.17 -9.61 4.87
CA ARG A 3 -50.71 -9.58 5.08
C ARG A 3 -50.07 -8.97 3.84
N SER A 4 -49.34 -7.87 4.00
CA SER A 4 -48.35 -7.44 3.02
C SER A 4 -47.05 -8.21 3.29
N VAL A 5 -46.63 -9.01 2.31
CA VAL A 5 -45.28 -9.57 2.23
C VAL A 5 -44.59 -8.76 1.14
N ALA A 6 -43.57 -7.99 1.50
CA ALA A 6 -42.64 -7.46 0.52
C ALA A 6 -41.69 -8.60 0.09
N THR A 7 -41.32 -8.63 -1.19
CA THR A 7 -40.36 -9.60 -1.72
C THR A 7 -39.55 -8.87 -2.78
N VAL A 8 -38.33 -8.49 -2.43
CA VAL A 8 -37.31 -7.99 -3.35
C VAL A 8 -36.41 -9.16 -3.71
N THR A 9 -35.92 -9.21 -4.94
CA THR A 9 -35.14 -10.35 -5.46
C THR A 9 -33.82 -9.83 -6.03
N PHE A 10 -32.70 -10.21 -5.43
CA PHE A 10 -31.35 -10.02 -5.96
C PHE A 10 -30.63 -11.38 -5.98
N ALA A 11 -29.83 -11.61 -7.02
CA ALA A 11 -28.79 -12.64 -7.15
C ALA A 11 -29.01 -14.03 -6.46
N GLY A 12 -30.23 -14.58 -6.49
CA GLY A 12 -30.46 -16.01 -6.22
C GLY A 12 -30.64 -16.47 -4.76
N TRP A 13 -30.58 -15.57 -3.77
CA TRP A 13 -30.84 -15.91 -2.36
C TRP A 13 -32.23 -15.47 -1.92
N THR A 14 -32.84 -16.17 -0.94
CA THR A 14 -34.17 -15.84 -0.41
C THR A 14 -34.21 -16.07 1.09
N LEU A 15 -34.17 -15.00 1.87
CA LEU A 15 -34.32 -15.05 3.33
C LEU A 15 -35.81 -14.93 3.71
N VAL A 16 -36.28 -15.78 4.63
CA VAL A 16 -37.64 -15.68 5.21
C VAL A 16 -37.54 -15.79 6.73
N ARG A 17 -37.78 -14.70 7.45
CA ARG A 17 -38.03 -14.71 8.90
C ARG A 17 -39.48 -14.36 9.23
N GLN A 18 -39.98 -14.97 10.30
CA GLN A 18 -41.37 -14.87 10.73
C GLN A 18 -41.41 -14.35 12.17
N TYR A 19 -41.82 -13.10 12.37
CA TYR A 19 -41.89 -12.49 13.70
C TYR A 19 -43.05 -13.05 14.54
N SER A 20 -42.79 -13.22 15.84
CA SER A 20 -43.74 -13.63 16.87
C SER A 20 -43.62 -12.69 18.06
N LEU A 21 -44.60 -11.81 18.26
CA LEU A 21 -44.71 -10.95 19.44
C LEU A 21 -45.64 -11.60 20.48
N GLU A 22 -45.13 -11.87 21.68
CA GLU A 22 -45.95 -12.14 22.87
C GLU A 22 -45.94 -10.93 23.82
N PRO A 23 -47.10 -10.44 24.29
CA PRO A 23 -47.16 -9.36 25.27
C PRO A 23 -47.37 -9.88 26.70
N THR A 24 -46.74 -9.25 27.70
CA THR A 24 -47.15 -9.41 29.11
C THR A 24 -47.32 -8.06 29.80
N TYR A 25 -48.36 -7.95 30.63
CA TYR A 25 -48.89 -6.70 31.18
C TYR A 25 -48.36 -6.36 32.58
N ILE A 26 -48.48 -5.07 32.92
CA ILE A 26 -48.22 -4.44 34.23
C ILE A 26 -49.28 -4.88 35.28
N ASP A 27 -48.91 -4.87 36.57
CA ASP A 27 -49.87 -4.80 37.70
C ASP A 27 -49.36 -3.81 38.78
N LEU A 28 -50.27 -3.11 39.49
CA LEU A 28 -49.94 -1.91 40.31
C LEU A 28 -50.62 -1.85 41.71
N ASP A 29 -49.83 -1.45 42.71
CA ASP A 29 -50.20 -0.73 43.97
C ASP A 29 -51.05 -1.48 45.03
N PRO A 30 -51.27 -0.96 46.29
CA PRO A 30 -50.68 0.20 46.97
C PRO A 30 -50.21 0.02 48.45
N GLY A 31 -49.40 0.96 48.98
CA GLY A 31 -49.22 1.11 50.45
C GLY A 31 -48.08 1.99 51.00
N ALA A 32 -48.31 3.30 51.17
CA ALA A 32 -47.42 4.27 51.87
C ALA A 32 -47.46 4.14 53.43
N PRO A 33 -46.61 4.81 54.27
CA PRO A 33 -45.73 5.97 53.99
C PRO A 33 -44.30 6.01 54.63
N GLU A 34 -43.51 7.03 54.27
CA GLU A 34 -42.22 7.43 54.89
C GLU A 34 -42.38 8.22 56.23
N PRO A 35 -41.32 8.82 56.88
CA PRO A 35 -39.85 8.61 56.80
C PRO A 35 -39.15 8.42 58.18
N LYS A 36 -37.86 8.02 58.18
CA LYS A 36 -36.71 8.49 59.04
C LYS A 36 -35.67 7.41 59.42
N GLY A 37 -34.38 7.71 59.18
CA GLY A 37 -33.33 7.67 60.23
C GLY A 37 -32.55 6.37 60.51
N CYS A 38 -31.29 6.34 60.05
CA CYS A 38 -30.06 5.91 60.76
C CYS A 38 -30.02 4.68 61.71
N ARG A 39 -29.20 3.68 61.31
CA ARG A 39 -28.52 2.61 62.12
C ARG A 39 -29.44 1.56 62.76
N GLY A 40 -29.11 0.25 62.83
CA GLY A 40 -27.94 -0.52 62.37
C GLY A 40 -27.65 -1.70 63.34
N PHE A 41 -27.12 -2.83 62.85
CA PHE A 41 -26.58 -3.98 63.63
C PHE A 41 -25.38 -4.54 62.83
N SER A 42 -24.12 -4.44 63.27
CA SER A 42 -23.40 -5.24 64.31
C SER A 42 -23.29 -6.74 63.95
N PHE A 43 -22.13 -7.40 64.00
CA PHE A 43 -21.30 -7.54 65.22
C PHE A 43 -19.78 -7.72 64.96
N CYS A 44 -18.95 -7.25 65.90
CA CYS A 44 -17.50 -7.45 65.89
C CYS A 44 -17.06 -8.85 66.37
N ARG A 45 -15.83 -9.26 66.00
CA ARG A 45 -14.82 -9.64 66.99
C ARG A 45 -13.38 -9.53 66.48
N SER A 46 -12.62 -8.64 67.11
CA SER A 46 -11.15 -8.52 67.02
C SER A 46 -10.52 -8.86 68.37
N ARG A 47 -9.21 -9.22 68.36
CA ARG A 47 -8.16 -9.09 69.41
C ARG A 47 -7.12 -10.23 69.26
N ALA A 48 -5.83 -10.07 69.56
CA ALA A 48 -5.01 -8.88 69.77
C ALA A 48 -3.49 -9.24 69.76
N ALA A 49 -2.67 -8.36 69.18
CA ALA A 49 -1.41 -7.76 69.67
C ALA A 49 -0.32 -8.56 70.45
N TRP A 50 0.96 -8.20 70.29
CA TRP A 50 1.77 -7.41 71.26
C TRP A 50 3.28 -7.26 70.85
N LEU A 51 3.79 -6.01 70.92
CA LEU A 51 5.18 -5.51 71.12
C LEU A 51 6.39 -5.69 70.14
N GLN A 52 7.27 -4.67 70.22
CA GLN A 52 8.60 -4.43 69.61
C GLN A 52 9.74 -4.85 70.60
N PRO A 53 11.04 -4.42 70.53
CA PRO A 53 11.89 -3.83 69.46
C PRO A 53 13.36 -4.38 69.34
N GLY A 54 14.12 -3.98 68.29
CA GLY A 54 15.50 -3.43 68.46
C GLY A 54 16.80 -4.27 68.25
N LEU A 55 17.66 -3.75 67.36
CA LEU A 55 19.15 -3.61 67.39
C LEU A 55 20.16 -4.81 67.38
N LYS A 56 21.14 -4.66 66.44
CA LYS A 56 22.61 -4.90 66.51
C LYS A 56 23.22 -6.33 66.50
N LYS A 57 23.96 -6.64 65.42
CA LYS A 57 25.45 -6.60 65.28
C LYS A 57 25.84 -7.06 63.84
N GLU A 58 26.69 -6.38 63.05
CA GLU A 58 28.16 -6.18 63.16
C GLU A 58 28.95 -7.51 63.24
N VAL A 59 30.06 -7.77 62.54
CA VAL A 59 30.87 -7.12 61.47
C VAL A 59 32.03 -8.13 61.16
N GLU A 60 32.82 -7.87 60.11
CA GLU A 60 34.14 -8.45 59.71
C GLU A 60 34.09 -9.28 58.41
N HIS A 61 34.96 -9.08 57.39
CA HIS A 61 36.15 -8.22 57.28
C HIS A 61 36.53 -7.93 55.79
N MET A 62 36.98 -6.69 55.48
CA MET A 62 38.19 -6.35 54.66
C MET A 62 38.18 -6.67 53.12
N SER A 63 38.70 -5.85 52.18
CA SER A 63 39.48 -4.61 52.24
C SER A 63 39.30 -3.70 51.00
N TRP A 64 39.41 -2.40 51.28
CA TRP A 64 39.65 -1.22 50.45
C TRP A 64 40.72 -1.28 49.33
N CYS A 65 40.49 -0.52 48.25
CA CYS A 65 41.33 0.60 47.72
C CYS A 65 40.70 1.17 46.41
N CYS A 66 40.28 2.45 46.32
CA CYS A 66 41.05 3.68 46.06
C CYS A 66 41.24 4.03 44.56
N VAL A 67 41.16 5.28 44.05
CA VAL A 67 40.67 6.59 44.56
C VAL A 67 40.68 7.67 43.42
N LEU A 68 40.12 8.88 43.65
CA LEU A 68 40.09 10.11 42.79
C LEU A 68 38.94 10.26 41.76
N GLN A 69 38.33 11.44 41.47
CA GLN A 69 37.99 12.70 42.20
C GLN A 69 37.24 13.64 41.19
N THR A 70 35.93 13.90 41.27
CA THR A 70 35.19 15.04 41.94
C THR A 70 35.44 16.49 41.47
N LEU A 71 34.36 17.18 41.03
CA LEU A 71 33.82 18.51 41.45
C LEU A 71 32.81 19.02 40.36
N ALA A 72 31.47 19.11 40.58
CA ALA A 72 30.70 20.15 41.30
C ALA A 72 30.68 21.53 40.57
N VAL A 73 29.60 22.29 40.31
CA VAL A 73 28.18 22.42 40.77
C VAL A 73 27.34 23.04 39.61
N GLY A 74 26.01 22.89 39.41
CA GLY A 74 24.94 22.10 40.06
C GLY A 74 23.71 22.91 40.58
N LEU A 75 22.61 23.08 39.81
CA LEU A 75 21.36 23.73 40.27
C LEU A 75 20.06 23.16 39.63
N VAL A 76 19.16 22.64 40.48
CA VAL A 76 17.66 22.68 40.44
C VAL A 76 16.84 22.05 39.28
N ALA A 77 15.75 21.39 39.72
CA ALA A 77 14.54 20.94 39.02
C ALA A 77 14.61 19.60 38.24
N SER A 78 13.68 18.72 38.62
CA SER A 78 13.51 17.36 38.12
C SER A 78 12.48 17.29 36.99
N LEU A 79 12.93 16.85 35.81
CA LEU A 79 12.14 16.11 34.82
C LEU A 79 13.01 14.93 34.34
N ALA A 80 12.39 13.84 33.90
CA ALA A 80 13.09 12.60 33.63
C ALA A 80 14.03 12.71 32.42
N ALA A 81 15.29 12.32 32.59
CA ALA A 81 16.19 12.04 31.48
C ALA A 81 16.15 10.53 31.20
N VAL A 82 15.47 10.15 30.11
CA VAL A 82 15.62 8.84 29.48
C VAL A 82 16.73 8.96 28.44
N PRO A 83 17.79 8.15 28.55
CA PRO A 83 18.50 7.67 27.37
C PRO A 83 18.69 6.14 27.46
N ALA A 84 18.63 5.38 26.37
CA ALA A 84 18.58 5.78 24.96
C ALA A 84 17.79 4.78 24.10
N ALA A 85 17.31 5.28 22.96
CA ALA A 85 17.04 4.55 21.72
C ALA A 85 16.28 3.20 21.84
N VAL A 86 14.95 3.29 21.69
CA VAL A 86 14.28 2.39 20.73
C VAL A 86 15.02 2.50 19.40
N ARG A 87 15.41 1.38 18.78
CA ARG A 87 15.79 1.39 17.35
C ARG A 87 14.53 1.55 16.52
N ALA A 88 14.11 2.80 16.36
CA ALA A 88 13.20 3.18 15.30
C ALA A 88 14.05 3.35 14.04
N ASP A 89 14.37 2.21 13.43
CA ASP A 89 15.03 2.13 12.13
C ASP A 89 13.90 1.93 11.09
N ALA A 90 13.03 2.95 11.04
CA ALA A 90 12.02 3.09 10.00
C ALA A 90 12.71 3.22 8.64
N PHE A 91 12.04 2.73 7.61
CA PHE A 91 12.54 2.76 6.25
C PHE A 91 11.33 2.69 5.35
N ASP A 92 11.13 3.80 4.65
CA ASP A 92 9.82 4.27 4.21
C ASP A 92 9.25 3.30 3.17
N GLY A 93 8.37 2.40 3.62
CA GLY A 93 7.75 1.38 2.78
C GLY A 93 7.23 0.13 3.48
N TYR A 94 7.43 -0.06 4.79
CA TYR A 94 6.69 -1.08 5.56
C TYR A 94 6.61 -0.71 7.05
N THR A 95 5.39 -0.49 7.57
CA THR A 95 5.10 -0.13 8.97
C THR A 95 4.46 -1.29 9.72
N LEU A 96 4.88 -1.49 10.98
CA LEU A 96 4.28 -2.48 11.87
C LEU A 96 2.91 -1.98 12.36
N MET A 97 1.84 -2.50 11.77
CA MET A 97 0.46 -2.15 12.11
C MET A 97 -0.03 -2.90 13.36
N GLY A 98 0.41 -4.13 13.56
CA GLY A 98 -0.04 -4.91 14.71
C GLY A 98 0.46 -6.35 14.76
N SER A 99 -0.32 -7.20 15.41
CA SER A 99 -0.04 -8.63 15.55
C SER A 99 -1.28 -9.44 15.89
N PHE A 100 -1.38 -10.65 15.37
CA PHE A 100 -2.41 -11.63 15.74
C PHE A 100 -1.81 -12.95 16.24
N GLU A 101 -2.65 -13.86 16.72
CA GLU A 101 -2.26 -15.16 17.27
C GLU A 101 -2.76 -16.32 16.42
N LEU A 102 -1.85 -17.15 15.92
CA LEU A 102 -2.13 -18.41 15.23
C LEU A 102 -2.89 -19.40 16.14
N PRO A 103 -3.68 -20.33 15.56
CA PRO A 103 -4.57 -21.21 16.34
C PRO A 103 -3.85 -22.08 17.39
N ARG A 104 -2.57 -22.40 17.18
CA ARG A 104 -1.69 -23.18 18.07
C ARG A 104 -0.21 -22.88 17.79
N ALA A 105 0.65 -23.08 18.78
CA ALA A 105 2.10 -23.03 18.60
C ALA A 105 2.58 -24.13 17.63
N ASN A 106 3.62 -23.83 16.84
CA ASN A 106 4.05 -24.62 15.68
C ASN A 106 2.98 -24.75 14.57
N ALA A 107 2.02 -23.83 14.52
CA ALA A 107 1.27 -23.64 13.29
C ALA A 107 2.18 -22.99 12.24
N ILE A 108 1.97 -23.35 10.97
CA ILE A 108 2.42 -22.55 9.83
C ILE A 108 1.22 -22.24 8.96
N PHE A 109 1.30 -21.20 8.15
CA PHE A 109 0.17 -20.68 7.41
C PHE A 109 0.55 -20.22 6.01
N ASP A 110 -0.46 -20.01 5.19
CA ASP A 110 -0.37 -19.37 3.89
C ASP A 110 -1.66 -18.60 3.57
N CYS A 111 -1.61 -17.73 2.57
CA CYS A 111 -2.69 -16.80 2.24
C CYS A 111 -3.62 -17.39 1.17
N LEU A 112 -4.94 -17.30 1.39
CA LEU A 112 -5.94 -17.62 0.38
C LEU A 112 -6.06 -16.48 -0.64
N SER A 113 -6.57 -16.79 -1.83
CA SER A 113 -6.81 -15.78 -2.88
C SER A 113 -7.95 -14.79 -2.57
N ASP A 114 -8.51 -14.84 -1.37
CA ASP A 114 -9.53 -13.93 -0.83
C ASP A 114 -9.00 -13.19 0.42
N GLY A 115 -7.68 -13.05 0.56
CA GLY A 115 -7.01 -12.34 1.67
C GLY A 115 -6.95 -13.10 2.99
N ARG A 116 -7.74 -14.16 3.18
CA ARG A 116 -7.83 -14.87 4.46
C ARG A 116 -6.71 -15.87 4.67
N ILE A 117 -6.26 -16.02 5.91
CA ILE A 117 -5.18 -16.95 6.27
C ILE A 117 -5.69 -18.40 6.40
N VAL A 118 -4.99 -19.36 5.81
CA VAL A 118 -5.15 -20.81 6.08
C VAL A 118 -3.94 -21.34 6.85
N ALA A 119 -4.17 -21.88 8.03
CA ALA A 119 -3.12 -22.36 8.94
C ALA A 119 -3.22 -23.87 9.19
N ILE A 120 -2.09 -24.55 9.38
CA ILE A 120 -2.02 -25.97 9.74
C ILE A 120 -1.20 -26.17 11.01
N ALA A 121 -1.72 -26.95 11.95
CA ALA A 121 -1.05 -27.29 13.22
C ALA A 121 -1.16 -28.80 13.51
N GLY A 122 -0.12 -29.55 13.14
CA GLY A 122 -0.18 -31.01 13.07
C GLY A 122 -0.96 -31.44 11.82
N ASP A 123 -2.06 -32.17 12.00
CA ASP A 123 -3.01 -32.54 10.93
C ASP A 123 -4.28 -31.67 10.91
N ASP A 124 -4.52 -30.84 11.93
CA ASP A 124 -5.64 -29.89 11.99
C ASP A 124 -5.41 -28.68 11.05
N VAL A 125 -6.34 -28.43 10.13
CA VAL A 125 -6.37 -27.28 9.22
C VAL A 125 -7.41 -26.26 9.69
N TYR A 126 -6.99 -25.01 9.77
CA TYR A 126 -7.73 -23.85 10.22
C TYR A 126 -7.85 -22.83 9.10
N VAL A 127 -8.95 -22.07 9.09
CA VAL A 127 -9.13 -20.93 8.19
C VAL A 127 -9.59 -19.75 9.01
N GLU A 128 -9.08 -18.57 8.68
CA GLU A 128 -9.48 -17.30 9.26
C GLU A 128 -10.96 -16.99 8.98
N SER A 129 -11.59 -16.28 9.93
CA SER A 129 -13.05 -16.10 9.94
C SER A 129 -13.50 -14.98 8.99
N ALA A 130 -12.69 -13.92 8.86
CA ALA A 130 -12.74 -12.90 7.82
C ALA A 130 -11.29 -12.46 7.51
N VAL A 131 -11.06 -11.57 6.53
CA VAL A 131 -9.74 -10.96 6.32
C VAL A 131 -9.38 -10.11 7.54
N GLY A 132 -8.10 -9.99 7.88
CA GLY A 132 -7.60 -9.23 9.04
C GLY A 132 -8.08 -9.71 10.43
N SER A 133 -8.97 -10.72 10.49
CA SER A 133 -9.75 -10.99 11.70
C SER A 133 -8.94 -11.65 12.82
N GLY A 134 -7.74 -12.16 12.52
CA GLY A 134 -6.82 -12.80 13.47
C GLY A 134 -7.43 -14.00 14.21
N THR A 135 -8.56 -14.53 13.72
CA THR A 135 -9.43 -15.44 14.47
C THR A 135 -9.84 -16.63 13.63
N PHE A 136 -9.44 -17.82 14.08
CA PHE A 136 -9.41 -19.02 13.26
C PHE A 136 -10.48 -20.05 13.61
N THR A 137 -11.14 -20.59 12.59
CA THR A 137 -12.10 -21.70 12.69
C THR A 137 -11.45 -22.99 12.17
N LEU A 138 -11.62 -24.10 12.91
CA LEU A 138 -11.18 -25.42 12.46
C LEU A 138 -12.01 -25.89 11.26
N LEU A 139 -11.36 -26.09 10.10
CA LEU A 139 -11.98 -26.59 8.88
C LEU A 139 -12.09 -28.13 8.89
N GLY A 140 -11.06 -28.82 9.37
CA GLY A 140 -11.01 -30.27 9.46
C GLY A 140 -9.59 -30.80 9.65
N THR A 141 -9.41 -32.12 9.55
CA THR A 141 -8.08 -32.76 9.57
C THR A 141 -7.69 -33.31 8.20
N LEU A 142 -6.39 -33.32 7.90
CA LEU A 142 -5.87 -33.95 6.69
C LEU A 142 -6.00 -35.49 6.77
N PRO A 143 -6.57 -36.14 5.73
CA PRO A 143 -6.71 -37.60 5.73
C PRO A 143 -5.35 -38.31 5.61
N ASP A 144 -5.22 -39.42 6.33
CA ASP A 144 -4.05 -40.32 6.35
C ASP A 144 -2.69 -39.61 6.62
N ALA A 145 -2.73 -38.44 7.27
CA ALA A 145 -1.55 -37.60 7.52
C ALA A 145 -0.62 -38.20 8.58
N ASP A 146 0.65 -38.40 8.21
CA ASP A 146 1.76 -38.68 9.13
C ASP A 146 2.51 -37.37 9.39
N MET A 147 2.10 -36.65 10.44
CA MET A 147 2.62 -35.32 10.80
C MET A 147 3.30 -35.35 12.18
N PRO A 148 4.37 -34.58 12.40
CA PRO A 148 4.96 -34.41 13.71
C PRO A 148 4.06 -33.62 14.67
N THR A 149 4.03 -34.00 15.94
CA THR A 149 3.22 -33.34 16.98
C THR A 149 4.00 -32.31 17.82
N SER A 150 5.29 -32.11 17.53
CA SER A 150 6.20 -31.26 18.32
C SER A 150 7.17 -30.45 17.47
N TRP A 151 6.91 -30.38 16.17
CA TRP A 151 7.56 -29.56 15.15
C TRP A 151 6.47 -29.16 14.15
N PRO A 152 6.57 -28.01 13.48
CA PRO A 152 5.62 -27.65 12.44
C PRO A 152 5.71 -28.60 11.24
N ALA A 153 4.69 -28.50 10.37
CA ALA A 153 4.80 -28.97 8.99
C ALA A 153 5.99 -28.27 8.29
N ALA A 154 6.48 -28.85 7.20
CA ALA A 154 7.63 -28.29 6.49
C ALA A 154 7.23 -27.04 5.69
N PHE A 155 6.08 -27.11 5.02
CA PHE A 155 5.42 -26.00 4.35
C PHE A 155 3.91 -26.26 4.27
N ILE A 156 3.14 -25.18 4.12
CA ILE A 156 1.80 -25.16 3.54
C ILE A 156 1.83 -24.14 2.40
N ARG A 157 1.20 -24.46 1.27
CA ARG A 157 1.04 -23.53 0.12
C ARG A 157 -0.30 -23.65 -0.57
N VAL A 158 -0.96 -22.53 -0.80
CA VAL A 158 -2.22 -22.40 -1.55
C VAL A 158 -1.92 -22.31 -3.05
N SER A 159 -2.67 -23.02 -3.89
CA SER A 159 -2.53 -22.86 -5.35
C SER A 159 -2.99 -21.47 -5.80
N ARG A 160 -2.42 -20.94 -6.89
CA ARG A 160 -2.75 -19.60 -7.44
C ARG A 160 -4.24 -19.34 -7.73
N ASP A 161 -5.10 -20.36 -7.73
CA ASP A 161 -6.56 -20.24 -7.86
C ASP A 161 -7.35 -20.47 -6.55
N GLY A 162 -6.67 -20.54 -5.40
CA GLY A 162 -7.27 -20.85 -4.10
C GLY A 162 -7.81 -22.28 -3.95
N THR A 163 -7.79 -23.12 -4.99
CA THR A 163 -8.52 -24.41 -4.99
C THR A 163 -7.77 -25.59 -4.35
N LYS A 164 -6.49 -25.43 -4.00
CA LYS A 164 -5.65 -26.51 -3.45
C LYS A 164 -4.74 -26.04 -2.34
N LEU A 165 -4.47 -26.96 -1.41
CA LEU A 165 -3.37 -26.88 -0.47
C LEU A 165 -2.31 -27.93 -0.85
N ALA A 166 -1.04 -27.52 -0.86
CA ALA A 166 0.10 -28.41 -0.81
C ALA A 166 0.69 -28.38 0.62
N VAL A 167 1.03 -29.54 1.19
CA VAL A 167 1.55 -29.65 2.55
C VAL A 167 2.74 -30.61 2.60
N GLY A 168 3.88 -30.15 3.14
CA GLY A 168 5.05 -30.98 3.41
C GLY A 168 5.00 -31.56 4.83
N ASN A 169 5.07 -32.88 4.98
CA ASN A 169 4.91 -33.54 6.28
C ASN A 169 6.13 -33.52 7.21
N ASN A 170 7.25 -32.89 6.80
CA ASN A 170 8.48 -32.77 7.58
C ASN A 170 9.08 -34.12 8.03
N GLY A 171 8.93 -35.16 7.19
CA GLY A 171 9.45 -36.51 7.48
C GLY A 171 8.58 -37.34 8.43
N GLY A 172 7.43 -36.81 8.83
CA GLY A 172 6.41 -37.48 9.64
C GLY A 172 6.79 -37.67 11.12
N GLY A 173 6.08 -38.58 11.79
CA GLY A 173 6.37 -38.90 13.18
C GLY A 173 7.79 -39.44 13.40
N TYR A 174 8.27 -39.38 14.66
CA TYR A 174 9.57 -39.96 15.03
C TYR A 174 9.68 -41.42 14.55
N PRO A 175 10.69 -41.80 13.74
CA PRO A 175 12.02 -41.20 13.69
C PRO A 175 12.33 -40.28 12.49
N TRP A 176 11.34 -39.56 11.93
CA TRP A 176 11.56 -38.53 10.89
C TRP A 176 12.13 -39.09 9.58
N ASN A 177 11.49 -40.15 9.06
CA ASN A 177 11.98 -40.91 7.92
C ASN A 177 10.91 -41.24 6.86
N ASN A 178 9.71 -40.66 6.96
CA ASN A 178 8.63 -40.79 5.99
C ASN A 178 8.32 -39.42 5.38
N PHE A 179 9.03 -39.04 4.31
CA PHE A 179 8.85 -37.72 3.67
C PHE A 179 7.79 -37.79 2.57
N GLU A 180 6.69 -37.07 2.77
CA GLU A 180 5.54 -37.04 1.88
C GLU A 180 5.02 -35.61 1.68
N VAL A 181 4.60 -35.30 0.45
CA VAL A 181 3.93 -34.06 0.07
C VAL A 181 2.47 -34.36 -0.25
N GLY A 182 1.55 -33.80 0.52
CA GLY A 182 0.11 -33.97 0.35
C GLY A 182 -0.47 -32.88 -0.53
N ILE A 183 -1.35 -33.26 -1.47
CA ILE A 183 -2.08 -32.31 -2.32
C ILE A 183 -3.58 -32.48 -2.08
N PHE A 184 -4.23 -31.45 -1.53
CA PHE A 184 -5.62 -31.47 -1.10
C PHE A 184 -6.46 -30.41 -1.81
N ALA A 185 -7.72 -30.72 -2.12
CA ALA A 185 -8.68 -29.76 -2.67
C ALA A 185 -9.32 -28.93 -1.54
N PHE A 186 -9.11 -27.62 -1.58
CA PHE A 186 -9.71 -26.69 -0.63
C PHE A 186 -11.17 -26.38 -1.01
N PRO A 187 -12.11 -26.18 -0.07
CA PRO A 187 -11.99 -26.39 1.39
C PRO A 187 -12.32 -27.83 1.82
N THR A 188 -12.45 -28.77 0.88
CA THR A 188 -12.91 -30.15 1.18
C THR A 188 -11.90 -31.04 1.90
N LEU A 189 -10.61 -30.68 1.87
CA LEU A 189 -9.46 -31.44 2.36
C LEU A 189 -9.36 -32.87 1.77
N THR A 190 -9.97 -33.12 0.61
CA THR A 190 -9.83 -34.39 -0.12
C THR A 190 -8.58 -34.37 -0.99
N GLY A 191 -7.72 -35.38 -0.89
CA GLY A 191 -6.40 -35.36 -1.53
C GLY A 191 -5.63 -36.66 -1.41
N ASP A 192 -4.39 -36.63 -1.92
CA ASP A 192 -3.46 -37.76 -1.96
C ASP A 192 -2.06 -37.32 -1.47
N TRP A 193 -1.33 -38.25 -0.84
CA TRP A 193 0.07 -38.08 -0.41
C TRP A 193 1.05 -38.66 -1.43
N PHE A 194 2.07 -37.89 -1.80
CA PHE A 194 3.16 -38.27 -2.70
C PHE A 194 4.44 -38.46 -1.89
N SER A 195 5.00 -39.68 -1.85
CA SER A 195 6.24 -39.96 -1.11
C SER A 195 7.47 -39.32 -1.78
N ILE A 196 7.71 -38.05 -1.46
CA ILE A 196 8.68 -37.13 -2.06
C ILE A 196 9.42 -36.39 -0.95
N ASN A 197 10.76 -36.40 -1.05
CA ASN A 197 11.62 -35.63 -0.16
C ASN A 197 11.44 -34.12 -0.39
N HIS A 198 11.46 -33.33 0.67
CA HIS A 198 11.13 -31.90 0.61
C HIS A 198 11.76 -31.13 1.79
N TYR A 199 11.78 -29.80 1.66
CA TYR A 199 12.06 -28.81 2.70
C TYR A 199 11.01 -27.70 2.59
N ASP A 200 10.97 -27.01 1.45
CA ASP A 200 9.97 -25.98 1.12
C ASP A 200 9.40 -26.22 -0.29
N ALA A 201 8.31 -25.54 -0.66
CA ALA A 201 7.69 -25.65 -1.97
C ALA A 201 6.98 -24.36 -2.41
N GLU A 202 6.74 -24.21 -3.72
CA GLU A 202 5.94 -23.11 -4.28
C GLU A 202 5.18 -23.50 -5.56
N TRP A 203 3.99 -22.94 -5.78
CA TRP A 203 3.13 -23.20 -6.93
C TRP A 203 3.47 -22.32 -8.15
N TYR A 204 4.18 -22.92 -9.11
CA TYR A 204 4.31 -22.32 -10.44
C TYR A 204 2.97 -22.24 -11.20
N SER A 205 2.09 -23.25 -11.00
CA SER A 205 0.74 -23.28 -11.57
C SER A 205 -0.11 -24.29 -10.81
N ASN A 206 -1.45 -24.26 -10.96
CA ASN A 206 -2.38 -25.14 -10.23
C ASN A 206 -2.21 -26.66 -10.54
N THR A 207 -1.24 -27.04 -11.39
CA THR A 207 -0.83 -28.42 -11.66
C THR A 207 0.69 -28.68 -11.56
N ARG A 208 1.49 -27.71 -11.11
CA ARG A 208 2.95 -27.81 -10.92
C ARG A 208 3.38 -27.13 -9.62
N LEU A 209 3.92 -27.92 -8.71
CA LEU A 209 4.52 -27.48 -7.46
C LEU A 209 6.03 -27.69 -7.56
N ALA A 210 6.82 -26.62 -7.44
CA ALA A 210 8.27 -26.72 -7.29
C ALA A 210 8.61 -27.00 -5.82
N ILE A 211 9.61 -27.84 -5.56
CA ILE A 211 9.92 -28.38 -4.23
C ILE A 211 11.45 -28.38 -4.05
N THR A 212 11.96 -27.72 -3.01
CA THR A 212 13.35 -27.84 -2.59
C THR A 212 13.52 -29.09 -1.74
N ALA A 213 14.62 -29.82 -1.90
CA ALA A 213 14.80 -31.12 -1.24
C ALA A 213 16.28 -31.48 -1.08
N ALA A 214 16.59 -32.33 -0.10
CA ALA A 214 17.93 -32.91 -0.01
C ALA A 214 18.17 -33.87 -1.20
N GLY A 215 19.31 -33.69 -1.86
CA GLY A 215 19.73 -34.43 -3.05
C GLY A 215 20.74 -35.55 -2.78
N PRO A 216 21.35 -36.11 -3.84
CA PRO A 216 22.33 -37.18 -3.70
C PRO A 216 23.66 -36.72 -3.08
N GLY A 217 23.90 -37.08 -1.82
CA GLY A 217 25.16 -36.79 -1.13
C GLY A 217 24.99 -35.74 -0.04
N VAL A 218 25.76 -34.66 -0.11
CA VAL A 218 25.66 -33.50 0.80
C VAL A 218 25.43 -32.24 -0.04
N THR A 219 24.32 -32.26 -0.77
CA THR A 219 23.85 -31.22 -1.69
C THR A 219 22.33 -31.21 -1.71
N SER A 220 21.73 -30.07 -2.02
CA SER A 220 20.28 -29.96 -2.27
C SER A 220 19.94 -29.86 -3.76
N ILE A 221 18.65 -30.03 -4.07
CA ILE A 221 18.06 -30.01 -5.41
C ILE A 221 16.73 -29.26 -5.40
N VAL A 222 16.28 -28.80 -6.57
CA VAL A 222 14.89 -28.40 -6.82
C VAL A 222 14.25 -29.41 -7.77
N THR A 223 13.05 -29.86 -7.42
CA THR A 223 12.22 -30.75 -8.24
C THR A 223 10.89 -30.06 -8.57
N VAL A 224 10.19 -30.51 -9.63
CA VAL A 224 8.87 -29.95 -9.97
C VAL A 224 7.84 -31.07 -10.13
N LEU A 225 6.96 -31.20 -9.13
CA LEU A 225 5.90 -32.20 -9.10
C LEU A 225 4.74 -31.79 -10.00
N ARG A 226 4.40 -32.65 -10.96
CA ARG A 226 3.07 -32.63 -11.57
C ARG A 226 2.06 -33.23 -10.61
N THR A 227 1.28 -32.39 -9.94
CA THR A 227 0.28 -32.78 -8.94
C THR A 227 -0.90 -33.57 -9.52
N THR A 228 -1.07 -33.57 -10.85
CA THR A 228 -2.01 -34.44 -11.58
C THR A 228 -1.41 -35.79 -11.99
N SER A 229 -0.21 -36.14 -11.49
CA SER A 229 0.37 -37.48 -11.63
C SER A 229 -0.23 -38.45 -10.59
N SER A 230 -0.04 -39.75 -10.80
CA SER A 230 -0.45 -40.74 -9.80
C SER A 230 0.59 -40.77 -8.69
N PRO A 231 0.21 -40.75 -7.40
CA PRO A 231 1.17 -40.81 -6.29
C PRO A 231 2.12 -42.01 -6.36
N ALA A 232 1.61 -43.18 -6.76
CA ALA A 232 2.39 -44.41 -6.93
C ALA A 232 3.39 -44.38 -8.13
N GLY A 233 3.38 -43.31 -8.92
CA GLY A 233 4.22 -43.08 -10.08
C GLY A 233 4.41 -41.58 -10.30
N ALA A 234 4.80 -40.88 -9.22
CA ALA A 234 4.91 -39.43 -9.19
C ALA A 234 5.85 -38.90 -10.26
N ASP A 235 5.39 -37.89 -10.99
CA ASP A 235 6.18 -37.20 -12.01
C ASP A 235 6.80 -35.96 -11.40
N ASN A 236 7.99 -36.14 -10.82
CA ASN A 236 8.74 -35.13 -10.07
C ASN A 236 10.23 -35.08 -10.51
N PRO A 237 10.52 -34.63 -11.74
CA PRO A 237 11.89 -34.47 -12.22
C PRO A 237 12.64 -33.35 -11.46
N THR A 238 13.95 -33.53 -11.31
CA THR A 238 14.88 -32.48 -10.89
C THR A 238 15.03 -31.43 -11.99
N VAL A 239 14.95 -30.15 -11.63
CA VAL A 239 15.14 -28.99 -12.53
C VAL A 239 16.38 -28.18 -12.20
N ILE A 240 16.81 -28.17 -10.94
CA ILE A 240 18.07 -27.57 -10.48
C ILE A 240 18.77 -28.59 -9.58
N ASP A 241 20.08 -28.78 -9.75
CA ASP A 241 20.91 -29.62 -8.91
C ASP A 241 22.17 -28.90 -8.41
N ASN A 242 23.02 -29.65 -7.70
CA ASN A 242 24.32 -29.19 -7.19
C ASN A 242 24.26 -27.97 -6.25
N VAL A 243 23.17 -27.74 -5.50
CA VAL A 243 23.19 -26.75 -4.41
C VAL A 243 24.20 -27.23 -3.37
N GLY A 244 25.28 -26.47 -3.11
CA GLY A 244 26.41 -26.91 -2.27
C GLY A 244 26.11 -27.10 -0.79
N GLY A 245 24.90 -26.85 -0.33
CA GLY A 245 24.51 -26.90 1.08
C GLY A 245 23.14 -27.50 1.32
N TYR A 246 22.52 -27.11 2.43
CA TYR A 246 21.14 -27.49 2.75
C TYR A 246 20.12 -26.68 1.94
N SER A 247 18.91 -27.24 1.85
CA SER A 247 17.80 -26.66 1.12
C SER A 247 17.37 -25.33 1.73
N ALA A 248 17.07 -24.39 0.86
CA ALA A 248 16.50 -23.09 1.17
C ALA A 248 15.01 -23.05 0.81
N GLY A 249 14.39 -21.90 1.04
CA GLY A 249 13.07 -21.58 0.52
C GLY A 249 13.06 -21.53 -1.00
N ILE A 250 11.85 -21.41 -1.56
CA ILE A 250 11.64 -21.28 -3.01
C ILE A 250 10.49 -20.33 -3.30
N THR A 251 10.65 -19.48 -4.31
CA THR A 251 9.57 -18.61 -4.80
C THR A 251 9.69 -18.33 -6.29
N PHE A 252 8.69 -17.65 -6.86
CA PHE A 252 8.67 -17.17 -8.24
C PHE A 252 8.25 -15.70 -8.28
N ASP A 253 8.88 -14.92 -9.16
CA ASP A 253 8.38 -13.59 -9.50
C ASP A 253 7.17 -13.67 -10.47
N ALA A 254 6.54 -12.51 -10.74
CA ALA A 254 5.42 -12.39 -11.67
C ALA A 254 5.77 -12.91 -13.09
N ALA A 255 7.01 -12.70 -13.55
CA ALA A 255 7.50 -13.21 -14.84
C ALA A 255 7.63 -14.75 -14.86
N GLY A 256 7.75 -15.40 -13.69
CA GLY A 256 7.87 -16.84 -13.50
C GLY A 256 9.32 -17.34 -13.50
N ASN A 257 10.29 -16.49 -13.18
CA ASN A 257 11.66 -16.89 -12.86
C ASN A 257 11.68 -17.58 -11.49
N LEU A 258 12.56 -18.55 -11.29
CA LEU A 258 12.61 -19.37 -10.07
C LEU A 258 13.74 -18.88 -9.16
N TYR A 259 13.41 -18.58 -7.91
CA TYR A 259 14.35 -18.14 -6.88
C TYR A 259 14.50 -19.22 -5.81
N THR A 260 15.74 -19.55 -5.44
CA THR A 260 16.05 -20.42 -4.31
C THR A 260 17.49 -20.15 -3.85
N GLY A 261 17.87 -20.62 -2.65
CA GLY A 261 19.18 -20.33 -2.08
C GLY A 261 19.99 -21.53 -1.59
N ASN A 262 21.09 -21.21 -0.91
CA ASN A 262 21.88 -22.16 -0.12
C ASN A 262 21.72 -21.80 1.37
N ALA A 263 20.84 -22.50 2.09
CA ALA A 263 20.50 -22.11 3.46
C ALA A 263 21.54 -22.50 4.52
N PHE A 264 22.47 -23.38 4.17
CA PHE A 264 23.62 -23.67 5.02
C PHE A 264 24.73 -24.32 4.21
N ARG A 265 25.83 -23.59 4.01
CA ARG A 265 26.96 -24.06 3.21
C ARG A 265 27.61 -25.31 3.83
N THR A 266 27.80 -26.34 3.01
CA THR A 266 28.63 -27.51 3.37
C THR A 266 29.78 -27.76 2.39
N ASN A 267 29.53 -27.49 1.11
CA ASN A 267 30.40 -27.63 -0.06
C ASN A 267 30.11 -26.46 -1.02
N GLY A 268 30.71 -26.48 -2.21
CA GLY A 268 30.41 -25.51 -3.27
C GLY A 268 31.05 -24.12 -3.10
N PRO A 269 31.00 -23.29 -4.15
CA PRO A 269 31.45 -21.90 -4.13
C PRO A 269 30.45 -20.94 -3.48
N SER A 270 29.14 -21.23 -3.47
CA SER A 270 28.16 -20.41 -2.75
C SER A 270 28.39 -20.41 -1.24
N ASP A 271 28.11 -19.28 -0.61
CA ASP A 271 28.07 -19.14 0.85
C ASP A 271 26.63 -19.23 1.39
N THR A 272 26.50 -19.35 2.71
CA THR A 272 25.21 -19.47 3.39
C THR A 272 24.42 -18.18 3.22
N GLY A 273 23.17 -18.27 2.74
CA GLY A 273 22.30 -17.11 2.48
C GLY A 273 22.31 -16.61 1.03
N TRP A 274 23.10 -17.22 0.15
CA TRP A 274 23.08 -16.86 -1.28
C TRP A 274 21.76 -17.24 -1.92
N VAL A 275 20.92 -16.25 -2.26
CA VAL A 275 19.72 -16.42 -3.09
C VAL A 275 20.12 -16.29 -4.55
N LYS A 276 19.69 -17.24 -5.38
CA LYS A 276 19.94 -17.23 -6.82
C LYS A 276 18.65 -17.38 -7.63
N VAL A 277 18.64 -16.71 -8.78
CA VAL A 277 17.55 -16.76 -9.76
C VAL A 277 17.92 -17.57 -11.00
N PHE A 278 16.92 -18.26 -11.54
CA PHE A 278 16.96 -19.02 -12.78
C PHE A 278 15.83 -18.53 -13.68
N GLY A 279 16.18 -17.96 -14.84
CA GLY A 279 15.22 -17.41 -15.79
C GLY A 279 14.18 -18.44 -16.24
N ARG A 280 12.93 -18.02 -16.43
CA ARG A 280 11.78 -18.89 -16.74
C ARG A 280 12.04 -19.87 -17.88
N GLU A 281 12.58 -19.40 -18.99
CA GLU A 281 12.87 -20.24 -20.16
C GLU A 281 13.90 -21.34 -19.85
N MET A 282 14.88 -21.05 -18.98
CA MET A 282 15.96 -21.99 -18.65
C MET A 282 15.44 -23.14 -17.79
N TRP A 283 14.73 -22.85 -16.69
CA TRP A 283 14.29 -23.91 -15.78
C TRP A 283 13.10 -24.72 -16.37
N THR A 284 12.23 -24.09 -17.16
CA THR A 284 11.18 -24.82 -17.89
C THR A 284 11.73 -25.69 -19.03
N SER A 285 12.85 -25.28 -19.65
CA SER A 285 13.61 -26.12 -20.58
C SER A 285 14.24 -27.33 -19.87
N ALA A 286 14.85 -27.14 -18.70
CA ALA A 286 15.36 -28.21 -17.85
C ALA A 286 14.26 -29.23 -17.49
N LEU A 287 13.08 -28.76 -17.06
CA LEU A 287 11.89 -29.56 -16.81
C LEU A 287 11.44 -30.36 -18.04
N THR A 288 11.41 -29.72 -19.21
CA THR A 288 10.92 -30.33 -20.46
C THR A 288 11.87 -31.39 -21.01
N HIS A 289 13.18 -31.23 -20.81
CA HIS A 289 14.20 -32.09 -21.40
C HIS A 289 14.86 -33.06 -20.42
N GLY A 290 14.61 -32.94 -19.11
CA GLY A 290 15.21 -33.79 -18.08
C GLY A 290 16.70 -33.54 -17.91
N LEU A 291 17.12 -32.27 -18.05
CA LEU A 291 18.50 -31.81 -17.94
C LEU A 291 18.57 -30.71 -16.88
N PRO A 292 18.85 -31.03 -15.60
CA PRO A 292 18.90 -30.05 -14.52
C PRO A 292 19.91 -28.92 -14.80
N LEU A 293 19.60 -27.73 -14.29
CA LEU A 293 20.53 -26.61 -14.22
C LEU A 293 21.43 -26.77 -12.99
N ASP A 294 22.72 -26.45 -13.12
CA ASP A 294 23.67 -26.50 -12.01
C ASP A 294 23.58 -25.21 -11.19
N PHE A 295 23.20 -25.28 -9.90
CA PHE A 295 22.98 -24.11 -9.05
C PHE A 295 24.21 -23.21 -8.92
N GLU A 296 25.41 -23.81 -8.88
CA GLU A 296 26.65 -23.09 -8.59
C GLU A 296 27.16 -22.30 -9.80
N THR A 297 26.91 -22.81 -11.01
CA THR A 297 27.45 -22.27 -12.27
C THR A 297 26.42 -21.62 -13.18
N THR A 298 25.11 -21.89 -12.98
CA THR A 298 24.02 -21.41 -13.84
C THR A 298 23.17 -20.33 -13.18
N GLY A 299 22.98 -20.39 -11.84
CA GLY A 299 22.15 -19.42 -11.13
C GLY A 299 22.84 -18.06 -10.99
N ILE A 300 22.09 -16.99 -11.23
CA ILE A 300 22.54 -15.60 -11.05
C ILE A 300 22.35 -15.22 -9.58
N LEU A 301 23.36 -14.65 -8.92
CA LEU A 301 23.27 -14.20 -7.53
C LEU A 301 22.38 -12.96 -7.43
N VAL A 302 21.33 -13.03 -6.62
CA VAL A 302 20.40 -11.91 -6.36
C VAL A 302 20.83 -11.15 -5.11
N VAL A 303 21.08 -11.86 -4.01
CA VAL A 303 21.50 -11.28 -2.72
C VAL A 303 22.27 -12.32 -1.89
N ASP A 304 23.15 -11.86 -1.01
CA ASP A 304 23.83 -12.67 0.01
C ASP A 304 23.24 -12.35 1.39
N VAL A 305 22.18 -13.07 1.77
CA VAL A 305 21.36 -12.75 2.95
C VAL A 305 21.03 -14.03 3.73
N LEU A 306 21.53 -14.10 4.95
CA LEU A 306 21.37 -15.25 5.86
C LEU A 306 19.89 -15.40 6.25
N SER A 307 19.21 -16.54 6.13
CA SER A 307 19.63 -17.86 5.62
C SER A 307 18.84 -18.30 4.38
N ALA A 308 18.10 -17.39 3.73
CA ALA A 308 17.22 -17.74 2.61
C ALA A 308 16.23 -18.89 2.90
N ALA A 309 15.83 -19.08 4.16
CA ALA A 309 15.02 -20.20 4.60
C ALA A 309 13.58 -20.13 4.10
N TYR A 310 13.05 -18.91 4.04
CA TYR A 310 11.74 -18.59 3.48
C TYR A 310 11.94 -17.47 2.46
N LEU A 311 11.26 -17.57 1.31
CA LEU A 311 11.33 -16.60 0.24
C LEU A 311 9.91 -16.28 -0.24
N GLY A 312 9.63 -15.00 -0.47
CA GLY A 312 8.34 -14.52 -0.98
C GLY A 312 8.52 -13.25 -1.80
N PHE A 313 7.48 -12.83 -2.51
CA PHE A 313 7.42 -11.54 -3.19
C PHE A 313 6.14 -10.83 -2.75
N ASP A 314 6.20 -9.51 -2.57
CA ASP A 314 5.01 -8.65 -2.53
C ASP A 314 4.51 -8.36 -3.97
N VAL A 315 3.53 -7.47 -4.09
CA VAL A 315 2.89 -7.14 -5.36
C VAL A 315 3.75 -6.21 -6.21
N GLU A 316 4.56 -5.37 -5.57
CA GLU A 316 5.55 -4.44 -6.10
C GLU A 316 6.84 -5.15 -6.58
N GLY A 317 7.00 -6.44 -6.27
CA GLY A 317 8.12 -7.27 -6.73
C GLY A 317 9.39 -7.15 -5.89
N ASN A 318 9.32 -6.65 -4.66
CA ASN A 318 10.38 -6.76 -3.68
C ASN A 318 10.47 -8.22 -3.18
N LEU A 319 11.70 -8.71 -3.00
CA LEU A 319 11.96 -10.08 -2.52
C LEU A 319 12.04 -10.08 -0.99
N HIS A 320 11.09 -10.77 -0.36
CA HIS A 320 11.11 -11.11 1.07
C HIS A 320 12.02 -12.31 1.34
N VAL A 321 12.87 -12.20 2.37
CA VAL A 321 13.78 -13.26 2.79
C VAL A 321 13.77 -13.45 4.30
N GLY A 322 13.36 -14.64 4.77
CA GLY A 322 13.36 -15.02 6.18
C GLY A 322 14.43 -16.06 6.55
N GLY A 323 14.76 -16.16 7.83
CA GLY A 323 15.53 -17.24 8.44
C GLY A 323 16.29 -16.81 9.70
N GLY A 324 17.53 -17.32 9.83
CA GLY A 324 18.44 -17.00 10.93
C GLY A 324 19.49 -18.11 11.12
N ASP A 325 20.48 -17.88 11.99
CA ASP A 325 21.43 -18.88 12.46
C ASP A 325 21.49 -18.88 13.99
N SER A 326 20.70 -19.75 14.61
CA SER A 326 20.68 -20.00 16.06
C SER A 326 22.03 -20.48 16.65
N THR A 327 23.07 -20.64 15.83
CA THR A 327 24.45 -20.97 16.24
C THR A 327 25.49 -19.91 15.85
N GLY A 328 25.06 -18.84 15.17
CA GLY A 328 25.89 -17.72 14.71
C GLY A 328 26.19 -16.68 15.80
N GLY A 329 26.73 -15.53 15.38
CA GLY A 329 26.80 -14.34 16.24
C GLY A 329 25.43 -13.67 16.45
N PRO A 330 25.30 -12.68 17.35
CA PRO A 330 24.03 -11.98 17.57
C PRO A 330 23.47 -11.38 16.28
N ASP A 331 24.31 -10.71 15.49
CA ASP A 331 23.98 -10.12 14.18
C ASP A 331 23.65 -11.16 13.07
N GLN A 332 23.44 -12.42 13.44
CA GLN A 332 23.15 -13.55 12.56
C GLN A 332 22.01 -14.44 13.07
N GLN A 333 21.51 -14.20 14.28
CA GLN A 333 20.48 -15.04 14.89
C GLN A 333 19.10 -14.68 14.36
N ASP A 334 18.84 -13.38 14.23
CA ASP A 334 17.53 -12.79 13.93
C ASP A 334 17.54 -12.25 12.50
N PHE A 335 16.77 -12.87 11.59
CA PHE A 335 16.77 -12.40 10.20
C PHE A 335 15.43 -12.53 9.45
N ALA A 336 14.82 -11.38 9.20
CA ALA A 336 13.97 -11.16 8.03
C ALA A 336 14.54 -9.97 7.24
N ALA A 337 14.35 -9.91 5.93
CA ALA A 337 14.67 -8.74 5.11
C ALA A 337 13.80 -8.58 3.87
N LEU A 338 13.76 -7.34 3.40
CA LEU A 338 13.25 -6.91 2.10
C LEU A 338 14.43 -6.61 1.18
N VAL A 339 14.40 -7.11 -0.05
CA VAL A 339 15.29 -6.67 -1.14
C VAL A 339 14.44 -5.93 -2.17
N ARG A 340 14.68 -4.64 -2.37
CA ARG A 340 13.84 -3.78 -3.23
C ARG A 340 13.77 -4.29 -4.67
N ALA A 341 12.61 -4.15 -5.32
CA ALA A 341 12.33 -4.62 -6.68
C ALA A 341 13.41 -4.22 -7.70
N PHE A 342 13.80 -2.94 -7.73
CA PHE A 342 14.86 -2.45 -8.62
C PHE A 342 16.20 -3.19 -8.45
N ALA A 343 16.54 -3.61 -7.23
CA ALA A 343 17.78 -4.33 -6.94
C ALA A 343 17.71 -5.79 -7.40
N VAL A 344 16.53 -6.41 -7.34
CA VAL A 344 16.25 -7.73 -7.94
C VAL A 344 16.34 -7.64 -9.48
N SER A 345 15.72 -6.63 -10.08
CA SER A 345 15.77 -6.35 -11.53
C SER A 345 17.20 -6.08 -12.02
N ARG A 346 18.00 -5.31 -11.27
CA ARG A 346 19.43 -5.08 -11.54
C ARG A 346 20.25 -6.39 -11.50
N ALA A 347 19.96 -7.26 -10.54
CA ALA A 347 20.63 -8.55 -10.44
C ALA A 347 20.25 -9.46 -11.63
N LEU A 348 18.97 -9.50 -12.02
CA LEU A 348 18.47 -10.19 -13.21
C LEU A 348 19.14 -9.71 -14.51
N ALA A 349 19.34 -8.41 -14.66
CA ALA A 349 20.06 -7.81 -15.79
C ALA A 349 21.57 -8.19 -15.83
N GLY A 350 22.10 -8.77 -14.76
CA GLY A 350 23.51 -9.15 -14.62
C GLY A 350 24.42 -7.99 -14.24
N GLU A 351 23.85 -6.88 -13.77
CA GLU A 351 24.59 -5.65 -13.41
C GLU A 351 25.18 -5.71 -11.99
N GLY A 352 24.60 -6.55 -11.12
CA GLY A 352 25.14 -6.89 -9.81
C GLY A 352 24.05 -7.26 -8.81
N ALA A 353 24.36 -8.22 -7.94
CA ALA A 353 23.53 -8.58 -6.79
C ALA A 353 23.25 -7.36 -5.90
N ALA A 354 22.15 -7.38 -5.16
CA ALA A 354 21.86 -6.40 -4.11
C ALA A 354 22.95 -6.43 -3.03
N ASP A 355 23.37 -5.26 -2.55
CA ASP A 355 24.36 -5.10 -1.47
C ASP A 355 23.65 -5.08 -0.11
N PRO A 356 23.82 -6.10 0.75
CA PRO A 356 23.23 -6.12 2.10
C PRO A 356 23.74 -5.00 3.02
N GLY A 357 24.83 -4.32 2.65
CA GLY A 357 25.34 -3.14 3.33
C GLY A 357 24.73 -1.82 2.83
N ASN A 358 23.93 -1.84 1.75
CA ASN A 358 23.24 -0.66 1.23
C ASN A 358 21.76 -0.68 1.67
N PRO A 359 21.34 0.18 2.61
CA PRO A 359 19.95 0.20 3.06
C PRO A 359 18.96 0.55 1.95
N THR A 360 19.37 1.24 0.87
CA THR A 360 18.48 1.53 -0.26
C THR A 360 18.13 0.28 -1.09
N GLU A 361 18.87 -0.82 -0.93
CA GLU A 361 18.67 -2.07 -1.68
C GLU A 361 18.16 -3.20 -0.80
N VAL A 362 18.62 -3.28 0.44
CA VAL A 362 18.29 -4.35 1.39
C VAL A 362 18.00 -3.76 2.78
N ARG A 363 16.81 -4.02 3.33
CA ARG A 363 16.40 -3.66 4.69
C ARG A 363 16.21 -4.92 5.52
N SER A 364 16.90 -5.05 6.66
CA SER A 364 16.62 -6.10 7.65
C SER A 364 15.48 -5.68 8.59
N PHE A 365 14.56 -6.60 8.88
CA PHE A 365 13.54 -6.47 9.92
C PHE A 365 13.93 -7.27 11.16
N ASP A 366 13.64 -6.70 12.33
CA ASP A 366 13.73 -7.35 13.63
C ASP A 366 12.51 -6.92 14.48
N PRO A 367 11.37 -7.62 14.39
CA PRO A 367 10.16 -7.30 15.15
C PRO A 367 10.28 -7.57 16.66
N ASP A 368 11.26 -8.36 17.09
CA ASP A 368 11.45 -8.73 18.49
C ASP A 368 12.93 -8.89 18.86
N SER A 369 13.61 -7.75 18.98
CA SER A 369 15.03 -7.63 19.32
C SER A 369 15.38 -8.09 20.75
N ALA A 370 14.51 -8.84 21.42
CA ALA A 370 14.67 -9.34 22.78
C ALA A 370 15.02 -10.85 22.83
N HIS A 371 14.92 -11.57 21.71
CA HIS A 371 15.10 -13.02 21.64
C HIS A 371 15.86 -13.46 20.39
N ASP A 372 16.70 -14.49 20.53
CA ASP A 372 17.47 -15.10 19.44
C ASP A 372 16.53 -15.94 18.52
N ASN A 373 15.95 -15.32 17.49
CA ASN A 373 14.72 -15.70 16.76
C ASN A 373 14.95 -16.14 15.30
N TYR A 374 14.40 -17.29 14.89
CA TYR A 374 14.41 -17.72 13.47
C TYR A 374 13.11 -17.29 12.78
N PHE A 375 13.15 -16.28 11.90
CA PHE A 375 11.92 -15.71 11.33
C PHE A 375 11.43 -16.44 10.08
N VAL A 376 10.11 -16.67 10.05
CA VAL A 376 9.32 -17.01 8.87
C VAL A 376 8.75 -15.71 8.31
N VAL A 377 8.79 -15.54 7.00
CA VAL A 377 8.14 -14.42 6.29
C VAL A 377 7.13 -14.99 5.29
N ASN A 378 5.99 -14.33 5.14
CA ASN A 378 5.04 -14.60 4.06
C ASN A 378 4.28 -13.32 3.71
N SER A 379 3.98 -13.10 2.43
CA SER A 379 3.22 -11.95 1.94
C SER A 379 1.78 -12.34 1.63
N ASN A 380 0.85 -11.39 1.81
CA ASN A 380 -0.54 -11.54 1.43
C ASN A 380 -0.81 -10.72 0.15
N PRO A 381 -0.77 -11.33 -1.05
CA PRO A 381 -0.89 -10.60 -2.31
C PRO A 381 -2.31 -10.07 -2.57
N ALA A 382 -3.25 -10.25 -1.63
CA ALA A 382 -4.60 -9.70 -1.71
C ALA A 382 -4.84 -8.53 -0.74
N THR A 383 -3.89 -8.22 0.16
CA THR A 383 -3.98 -7.11 1.13
C THR A 383 -2.67 -6.29 1.25
N GLY A 384 -1.62 -6.64 0.49
CA GLY A 384 -0.28 -6.05 0.60
C GLY A 384 0.51 -6.43 1.86
N GLU A 385 -0.14 -7.04 2.87
CA GLU A 385 0.46 -7.32 4.17
C GLU A 385 1.67 -8.27 4.09
N LEU A 386 2.77 -7.89 4.74
CA LEU A 386 3.89 -8.75 5.09
C LEU A 386 3.70 -9.30 6.51
N TYR A 387 3.58 -10.62 6.61
CA TYR A 387 3.54 -11.35 7.86
C TYR A 387 4.93 -11.86 8.25
N VAL A 388 5.37 -11.52 9.47
CA VAL A 388 6.63 -11.99 10.06
C VAL A 388 6.33 -12.75 11.35
N THR A 389 6.86 -13.97 11.53
CA THR A 389 6.65 -14.75 12.77
C THR A 389 7.89 -15.53 13.19
N GLU A 390 8.14 -15.63 14.49
CA GLU A 390 9.19 -16.50 15.04
C GLU A 390 8.78 -17.97 14.85
N PHE A 391 9.71 -18.79 14.34
CA PHE A 391 9.48 -20.20 14.07
C PHE A 391 9.03 -20.98 15.33
N GLY A 392 7.80 -21.47 15.30
CA GLY A 392 7.19 -22.23 16.40
C GLY A 392 6.37 -21.39 17.36
N SER A 393 6.42 -20.06 17.26
CA SER A 393 5.56 -19.13 18.00
C SER A 393 4.09 -19.23 17.58
N THR A 394 3.24 -18.48 18.28
CA THR A 394 1.86 -18.19 17.86
C THR A 394 1.70 -16.77 17.34
N THR A 395 2.53 -15.83 17.79
CA THR A 395 2.44 -14.42 17.42
C THR A 395 2.92 -14.21 15.99
N VAL A 396 2.11 -13.56 15.17
CA VAL A 396 2.46 -13.07 13.84
C VAL A 396 2.40 -11.56 13.87
N TYR A 397 3.49 -10.92 13.48
CA TYR A 397 3.59 -9.47 13.30
C TYR A 397 3.10 -9.11 11.89
N VAL A 398 2.26 -8.09 11.81
CA VAL A 398 1.67 -7.59 10.57
C VAL A 398 2.33 -6.29 10.20
N TYR A 399 3.01 -6.28 9.06
CA TYR A 399 3.51 -5.08 8.42
C TYR A 399 2.65 -4.80 7.18
N THR A 400 2.09 -3.59 7.06
CA THR A 400 1.56 -3.12 5.77
C THR A 400 2.66 -2.33 5.06
N PRO A 401 2.60 -2.15 3.73
CA PRO A 401 3.34 -1.08 3.08
C PRO A 401 3.11 0.23 3.84
N GLU A 402 4.13 1.08 3.89
CA GLU A 402 3.85 2.46 4.31
C GLU A 402 3.08 3.13 3.17
N PRO A 403 1.96 3.82 3.44
CA PRO A 403 1.37 4.69 2.43
C PRO A 403 2.47 5.67 1.99
N GLY A 404 2.59 5.87 0.68
CA GLY A 404 3.54 6.83 0.14
C GLY A 404 3.21 8.25 0.61
N ASP A 405 4.12 9.19 0.36
CA ASP A 405 3.76 10.60 0.50
C ASP A 405 2.64 10.88 -0.52
N PRO A 406 1.43 11.29 -0.11
CA PRO A 406 0.31 11.49 -1.03
C PRO A 406 0.53 12.67 -1.97
N PHE A 407 1.68 13.34 -1.91
CA PHE A 407 2.09 14.37 -2.84
C PHE A 407 3.28 13.94 -3.67
N ALA A 408 3.39 14.48 -4.89
CA ALA A 408 4.50 14.17 -5.78
C ALA A 408 5.88 14.42 -5.12
N ALA A 409 6.77 13.43 -5.21
CA ALA A 409 8.02 13.33 -4.44
C ALA A 409 9.28 13.74 -5.22
N GLU A 410 9.28 13.65 -6.56
CA GLU A 410 10.46 13.99 -7.39
C GLU A 410 10.11 14.81 -8.65
N VAL A 411 10.92 15.83 -8.96
CA VAL A 411 10.91 16.51 -10.27
C VAL A 411 11.77 15.72 -11.26
N ILE A 412 11.12 15.02 -12.19
CA ILE A 412 11.77 14.28 -13.28
C ILE A 412 12.20 15.22 -14.41
N GLY A 413 11.42 16.27 -14.68
CA GLY A 413 11.70 17.21 -15.76
C GLY A 413 11.06 18.58 -15.55
N TYR A 414 11.75 19.62 -15.98
CA TYR A 414 11.19 20.98 -16.06
C TYR A 414 11.73 21.65 -17.33
N THR A 415 10.83 21.89 -18.26
CA THR A 415 11.11 22.41 -19.62
C THR A 415 10.23 23.64 -19.86
N PRO A 416 10.47 24.77 -19.16
CA PRO A 416 9.66 25.95 -19.33
C PRO A 416 9.84 26.54 -20.74
N ALA A 417 8.74 27.00 -21.33
CA ALA A 417 8.77 27.77 -22.58
C ALA A 417 9.04 29.26 -22.28
N PRO A 418 9.28 30.10 -23.29
CA PRO A 418 9.48 31.53 -23.04
C PRO A 418 8.25 32.19 -22.40
N GLY A 419 8.44 32.73 -21.19
CA GLY A 419 7.37 33.34 -20.41
C GLY A 419 7.84 34.44 -19.46
N GLN A 420 6.91 35.16 -18.86
CA GLN A 420 7.22 36.36 -18.09
C GLN A 420 7.93 36.06 -16.76
N PHE A 421 7.63 34.91 -16.15
CA PHE A 421 8.14 34.54 -14.84
C PHE A 421 9.26 33.48 -14.86
N VAL A 422 9.61 32.89 -16.01
CA VAL A 422 10.62 31.80 -16.09
C VAL A 422 12.04 32.17 -15.67
N ASN A 423 12.35 33.47 -15.58
CA ASN A 423 13.61 34.00 -15.05
C ASN A 423 13.46 34.67 -13.67
N ASN A 424 12.29 34.54 -13.04
CA ASN A 424 11.98 35.05 -11.71
C ASN A 424 12.19 33.95 -10.65
N ALA A 425 13.12 34.17 -9.72
CA ALA A 425 13.42 33.24 -8.63
C ALA A 425 12.26 32.98 -7.65
N ALA A 426 11.14 33.71 -7.79
CA ALA A 426 9.90 33.49 -7.06
C ALA A 426 8.90 32.58 -7.79
N PHE A 427 9.24 32.04 -8.97
CA PHE A 427 8.36 31.21 -9.81
C PHE A 427 9.08 30.12 -10.62
N ASN A 428 10.41 30.09 -10.68
CA ASN A 428 11.16 29.20 -11.58
C ASN A 428 11.93 28.06 -10.87
N ASP A 429 11.50 27.71 -9.67
CA ASP A 429 12.03 26.59 -8.89
C ASP A 429 11.01 25.44 -8.93
N PRO A 430 11.22 24.39 -9.75
CA PRO A 430 10.23 23.32 -9.91
C PRO A 430 10.12 22.41 -8.68
N ALA A 431 11.08 22.45 -7.76
CA ALA A 431 11.05 21.65 -6.54
C ALA A 431 9.99 22.14 -5.53
N ARG A 432 9.25 23.20 -5.85
CA ARG A 432 8.14 23.67 -5.05
C ARG A 432 6.81 22.98 -5.37
N ALA A 433 6.68 22.37 -6.55
CA ALA A 433 5.54 21.53 -6.92
C ALA A 433 5.61 20.12 -6.29
N LEU A 434 6.28 20.00 -5.14
CA LEU A 434 6.52 18.75 -4.41
C LEU A 434 6.05 18.92 -2.97
N GLY A 435 5.44 17.88 -2.41
CA GLY A 435 4.78 17.97 -1.11
C GLY A 435 3.43 18.71 -1.18
N PRO A 436 2.83 19.01 -0.02
CA PRO A 436 1.51 19.63 0.05
C PRO A 436 1.49 21.07 -0.50
N PRO A 437 0.37 21.49 -1.11
CA PRO A 437 0.18 22.88 -1.54
C PRO A 437 0.00 23.83 -0.34
N GLU A 438 0.17 25.13 -0.58
CA GLU A 438 -0.13 26.18 0.40
C GLU A 438 -1.23 27.13 -0.15
N GLY A 439 -2.51 26.75 -0.09
CA GLY A 439 -3.57 27.62 -0.61
C GLY A 439 -3.80 28.93 0.15
N TYR A 440 -4.60 29.80 -0.44
CA TYR A 440 -4.96 31.12 0.13
C TYR A 440 -6.47 31.41 0.08
N GLY A 441 -7.26 30.49 -0.48
CA GLY A 441 -8.73 30.57 -0.50
C GLY A 441 -9.32 30.79 -1.89
N THR A 442 -10.58 31.19 -1.92
CA THR A 442 -11.41 31.27 -3.13
C THR A 442 -11.23 32.58 -3.92
N TYR A 443 -10.69 33.64 -3.31
CA TYR A 443 -10.67 35.01 -3.88
C TYR A 443 -9.28 35.64 -4.09
N ASP A 444 -8.21 34.97 -3.67
CA ASP A 444 -6.80 35.42 -3.78
C ASP A 444 -5.90 34.17 -3.70
N SER A 445 -4.68 34.21 -4.23
CA SER A 445 -3.86 33.00 -4.41
C SER A 445 -2.42 33.10 -3.89
N ASN A 446 -1.89 31.98 -3.36
CA ASN A 446 -0.53 31.93 -2.82
C ASN A 446 0.52 31.75 -3.94
N ASN A 447 1.11 32.87 -4.34
CA ASN A 447 2.16 32.85 -5.36
C ASN A 447 3.58 32.63 -4.77
N THR A 448 3.70 32.06 -3.56
CA THR A 448 5.00 31.82 -2.91
C THR A 448 5.55 30.41 -3.09
N THR A 449 4.67 29.45 -3.38
CA THR A 449 4.93 28.01 -3.56
C THR A 449 4.79 27.54 -5.01
N VAL A 450 4.15 28.30 -5.90
CA VAL A 450 4.01 27.88 -7.31
C VAL A 450 5.30 27.86 -8.15
N VAL A 451 5.29 27.03 -9.21
CA VAL A 451 6.21 27.09 -10.36
C VAL A 451 5.47 27.42 -11.66
N THR A 452 6.00 28.40 -12.40
CA THR A 452 5.50 28.84 -13.72
C THR A 452 5.97 27.89 -14.82
N LEU A 453 5.09 27.52 -15.74
CA LEU A 453 5.48 26.76 -16.94
C LEU A 453 6.03 27.65 -18.07
N GLY A 454 5.71 28.95 -18.03
CA GLY A 454 5.86 29.85 -19.17
C GLY A 454 4.96 29.43 -20.33
N GLY A 455 5.20 29.99 -21.52
CA GLY A 455 4.22 29.95 -22.62
C GLY A 455 3.94 28.57 -23.24
N PHE A 456 3.29 28.58 -24.40
CA PHE A 456 2.84 27.37 -25.09
C PHE A 456 3.88 26.22 -25.13
N GLY A 457 3.51 25.06 -24.61
CA GLY A 457 4.36 23.86 -24.56
C GLY A 457 5.48 23.92 -23.53
N GLY A 458 5.43 24.85 -22.58
CA GLY A 458 6.22 24.79 -21.35
C GLY A 458 5.66 23.72 -20.43
N SER A 459 6.52 22.89 -19.84
CA SER A 459 6.08 21.71 -19.10
C SER A 459 6.87 21.40 -17.83
N LEU A 460 6.19 20.75 -16.90
CA LEU A 460 6.73 20.14 -15.68
C LEU A 460 6.42 18.63 -15.72
N THR A 461 7.33 17.81 -15.21
CA THR A 461 7.14 16.36 -15.07
C THR A 461 7.54 15.95 -13.67
N LEU A 462 6.60 15.36 -12.96
CA LEU A 462 6.72 14.93 -11.57
C LEU A 462 6.58 13.41 -11.47
N LYS A 463 7.01 12.87 -10.33
CA LYS A 463 6.92 11.46 -9.97
C LYS A 463 6.46 11.30 -8.51
N PHE A 464 5.60 10.32 -8.26
CA PHE A 464 5.26 9.82 -6.92
C PHE A 464 6.27 8.78 -6.41
N ASP A 465 6.37 8.60 -5.09
CA ASP A 465 7.21 7.54 -4.49
C ASP A 465 6.54 6.15 -4.51
N HIS A 466 5.26 6.11 -4.88
CA HIS A 466 4.39 4.95 -5.10
C HIS A 466 3.63 5.09 -6.44
N VAL A 467 2.80 4.09 -6.77
CA VAL A 467 1.85 4.17 -7.89
C VAL A 467 0.55 4.77 -7.38
N VAL A 468 0.08 5.86 -7.98
CA VAL A 468 -1.28 6.38 -7.79
C VAL A 468 -2.24 5.42 -8.51
N GLU A 469 -3.15 4.76 -7.81
CA GLU A 469 -4.03 3.72 -8.37
C GLU A 469 -5.34 4.29 -8.92
N ASP A 470 -5.91 3.63 -9.94
CA ASP A 470 -7.32 3.83 -10.38
C ASP A 470 -8.23 3.13 -9.37
N ASP A 471 -8.57 3.84 -8.28
CA ASP A 471 -9.34 3.28 -7.16
C ASP A 471 -10.84 3.67 -7.27
N PRO A 472 -11.75 2.71 -7.54
CA PRO A 472 -13.19 2.96 -7.57
C PRO A 472 -13.81 3.36 -6.22
N LEU A 473 -13.03 3.42 -5.14
CA LEU A 473 -13.40 3.96 -3.84
C LEU A 473 -13.14 5.47 -3.71
N ASN A 474 -12.42 6.08 -4.65
CA ASN A 474 -12.15 7.51 -4.65
C ASN A 474 -13.42 8.36 -4.80
N TRP A 475 -13.42 9.52 -4.15
CA TRP A 475 -14.53 10.49 -4.25
C TRP A 475 -14.80 10.84 -5.71
N PHE A 476 -16.05 10.65 -6.15
CA PHE A 476 -16.51 10.86 -7.53
C PHE A 476 -15.79 10.01 -8.60
N GLY A 477 -14.88 9.11 -8.20
CA GLY A 477 -13.95 8.38 -9.06
C GLY A 477 -12.71 9.18 -9.47
N MET A 478 -12.30 10.21 -8.72
CA MET A 478 -11.13 11.05 -9.05
C MET A 478 -9.90 10.59 -8.28
N ASP A 479 -8.83 10.22 -8.99
CA ASP A 479 -7.64 9.58 -8.40
C ASP A 479 -6.47 10.52 -8.13
N ALA A 480 -6.47 11.70 -8.73
CA ALA A 480 -5.41 12.68 -8.50
C ALA A 480 -5.90 14.12 -8.63
N ILE A 481 -5.21 15.03 -7.94
CA ILE A 481 -5.57 16.45 -7.86
C ILE A 481 -4.36 17.31 -8.24
N VAL A 482 -4.53 18.25 -9.17
CA VAL A 482 -3.49 19.23 -9.53
C VAL A 482 -3.82 20.58 -8.89
N PHE A 483 -2.89 21.12 -8.11
CA PHE A 483 -3.05 22.40 -7.42
C PHE A 483 -2.33 23.54 -8.14
N GLY A 484 -2.87 24.75 -8.01
CA GLY A 484 -2.33 25.95 -8.64
C GLY A 484 -2.81 27.25 -8.00
N ASN A 485 -2.63 28.37 -8.70
CA ASN A 485 -2.93 29.73 -8.22
C ASN A 485 -4.24 30.35 -8.78
N ALA A 486 -5.13 29.54 -9.35
CA ALA A 486 -6.45 29.98 -9.81
C ALA A 486 -7.32 30.53 -8.66
N PHE A 487 -8.29 31.39 -8.97
CA PHE A 487 -9.23 31.95 -8.00
C PHE A 487 -10.52 32.48 -8.66
N TRP A 488 -11.62 32.58 -7.90
CA TRP A 488 -12.89 33.14 -8.37
C TRP A 488 -12.89 34.67 -8.45
N VAL A 489 -13.56 35.20 -9.46
CA VAL A 489 -13.60 36.64 -9.75
C VAL A 489 -14.94 37.25 -9.34
N ASP A 490 -14.88 38.40 -8.65
CA ASP A 490 -16.05 39.14 -8.14
C ASP A 490 -16.94 38.36 -7.14
N GLU A 491 -16.38 37.34 -6.45
CA GLU A 491 -17.12 36.41 -5.57
C GLU A 491 -18.11 35.49 -6.32
N GLU A 492 -17.91 35.27 -7.63
CA GLU A 492 -18.76 34.47 -8.50
C GLU A 492 -18.03 33.17 -8.93
N ALA A 493 -18.50 32.01 -8.42
CA ALA A 493 -17.89 30.69 -8.63
C ALA A 493 -18.04 30.12 -10.06
N ASP A 494 -18.78 30.79 -10.95
CA ASP A 494 -18.85 30.48 -12.39
C ASP A 494 -17.82 31.27 -13.22
N ARG A 495 -16.90 32.00 -12.57
CA ARG A 495 -15.95 32.92 -13.20
C ARG A 495 -14.55 32.83 -12.59
N HIS A 496 -13.67 32.08 -13.25
CA HIS A 496 -12.34 31.77 -12.73
C HIS A 496 -11.28 32.67 -13.38
N TRP A 497 -10.37 33.25 -12.60
CA TRP A 497 -9.05 33.62 -13.08
C TRP A 497 -8.23 32.34 -13.11
N ALA A 498 -7.96 31.83 -14.31
CA ALA A 498 -7.37 30.50 -14.52
C ALA A 498 -6.49 30.45 -15.76
N GLU A 499 -5.34 29.80 -15.63
CA GLU A 499 -4.32 29.67 -16.68
C GLU A 499 -4.10 28.24 -17.19
N CYS A 500 -4.95 27.30 -16.76
CA CYS A 500 -5.27 25.95 -17.26
C CYS A 500 -4.16 25.19 -18.04
N ALA A 501 -3.65 24.14 -17.42
CA ALA A 501 -2.70 23.19 -17.98
C ALA A 501 -3.35 21.87 -18.48
N THR A 502 -2.76 21.25 -19.50
CA THR A 502 -3.09 19.87 -19.91
C THR A 502 -2.26 18.85 -19.13
N ILE A 503 -2.86 17.68 -18.86
CA ILE A 503 -2.31 16.59 -18.05
C ILE A 503 -2.04 15.36 -18.93
N GLU A 504 -0.86 14.77 -18.79
CA GLU A 504 -0.51 13.45 -19.34
C GLU A 504 0.08 12.57 -18.23
N ILE A 505 -0.24 11.28 -18.19
CA ILE A 505 0.22 10.33 -17.17
C ILE A 505 0.94 9.11 -17.77
N ALA A 506 1.80 8.46 -16.98
CA ALA A 506 2.53 7.25 -17.37
C ALA A 506 2.85 6.34 -16.16
N LEU A 507 2.81 5.01 -16.38
CA LEU A 507 3.06 3.96 -15.39
C LEU A 507 4.46 3.35 -15.58
N ASP A 508 5.23 3.18 -14.50
CA ASP A 508 6.48 2.41 -14.41
C ASP A 508 6.17 0.91 -14.34
N ALA A 509 5.62 0.36 -15.42
CA ALA A 509 5.16 -1.02 -15.49
C ALA A 509 6.25 -2.08 -15.27
N ASN A 510 7.54 -1.68 -15.15
CA ASN A 510 8.65 -2.56 -14.81
C ASN A 510 9.40 -2.19 -13.50
N HIS A 511 8.88 -1.21 -12.75
CA HIS A 511 9.36 -0.74 -11.44
C HIS A 511 10.87 -0.45 -11.38
N ASN A 512 11.41 0.23 -12.40
CA ASN A 512 12.84 0.56 -12.48
C ASN A 512 13.18 2.02 -12.13
N GLY A 513 12.15 2.83 -11.90
CA GLY A 513 12.20 4.25 -11.58
C GLY A 513 12.23 5.19 -12.78
N GLN A 514 11.99 4.72 -14.01
CA GLN A 514 12.13 5.48 -15.25
C GLN A 514 11.00 5.17 -16.22
N ILE A 515 10.70 6.11 -17.12
CA ILE A 515 9.71 5.92 -18.20
C ILE A 515 10.42 5.31 -19.42
N ASP A 516 10.17 4.03 -19.69
CA ASP A 516 10.73 3.36 -20.87
C ASP A 516 9.82 3.47 -22.12
N GLU A 517 9.72 4.68 -22.68
CA GLU A 517 8.95 4.95 -23.93
C GLU A 517 9.35 4.02 -25.09
N ASP A 518 10.60 3.55 -25.16
CA ASP A 518 11.06 2.63 -26.21
C ASP A 518 10.70 1.15 -25.95
N LYS A 519 10.19 0.82 -24.76
CA LYS A 519 9.73 -0.52 -24.36
C LYS A 519 8.21 -0.65 -24.27
N GLY A 520 7.48 0.47 -24.29
CA GLY A 520 6.01 0.50 -24.33
C GLY A 520 5.34 1.24 -23.16
N GLU A 521 6.12 1.87 -22.28
CA GLU A 521 5.60 2.75 -21.22
C GLU A 521 5.39 4.14 -21.82
N GLY A 522 4.17 4.38 -22.30
CA GLY A 522 3.79 5.61 -23.02
C GLY A 522 3.20 6.69 -22.12
N TRP A 523 3.20 7.91 -22.65
CA TRP A 523 2.38 9.01 -22.13
C TRP A 523 0.95 8.88 -22.64
N TYR A 524 -0.01 8.90 -21.74
CA TYR A 524 -1.44 8.91 -22.05
C TYR A 524 -2.03 10.26 -21.65
N LEU A 525 -2.86 10.83 -22.50
CA LEU A 525 -3.45 12.16 -22.33
C LEU A 525 -4.74 12.06 -21.51
N ILE A 526 -4.89 12.90 -20.48
CA ILE A 526 -6.21 13.26 -19.95
C ILE A 526 -6.76 14.35 -20.90
N PRO A 527 -7.80 14.07 -21.70
CA PRO A 527 -8.25 15.01 -22.74
C PRO A 527 -9.03 16.21 -22.16
N GLY A 528 -9.49 16.10 -20.91
CA GLY A 528 -10.41 17.04 -20.29
C GLY A 528 -11.67 17.27 -21.12
N SER A 529 -12.42 18.32 -20.80
CA SER A 529 -13.71 18.59 -21.43
C SER A 529 -13.64 19.21 -22.85
N HIS A 530 -12.45 19.57 -23.34
CA HIS A 530 -12.25 20.38 -24.56
C HIS A 530 -11.14 19.91 -25.53
N ILE A 531 -10.41 18.80 -25.27
CA ILE A 531 -9.62 18.13 -26.31
C ILE A 531 -10.46 17.04 -26.96
N THR A 532 -10.95 17.32 -28.18
CA THR A 532 -11.88 16.43 -28.91
C THR A 532 -11.25 15.73 -30.12
N ASP A 533 -10.10 16.22 -30.58
CA ASP A 533 -9.26 15.60 -31.61
C ASP A 533 -7.80 15.89 -31.24
N PRO A 534 -7.17 15.07 -30.36
CA PRO A 534 -5.82 15.32 -29.87
C PRO A 534 -4.80 15.47 -31.01
N VAL A 535 -4.92 14.66 -32.07
CA VAL A 535 -4.05 14.71 -33.26
C VAL A 535 -4.19 16.04 -34.02
N ALA A 536 -5.40 16.61 -34.10
CA ALA A 536 -5.61 17.92 -34.72
C ALA A 536 -5.25 19.11 -33.81
N GLN A 537 -5.31 18.93 -32.48
CA GLN A 537 -4.98 19.96 -31.49
C GLN A 537 -3.48 19.98 -31.13
N TYR A 538 -2.76 18.86 -31.29
CA TYR A 538 -1.31 18.79 -31.05
C TYR A 538 -0.54 19.73 -31.97
N THR A 539 0.04 20.77 -31.38
CA THR A 539 0.66 21.89 -32.09
C THR A 539 2.11 22.05 -31.65
N ILE A 540 2.96 22.47 -32.60
CA ILE A 540 4.39 22.74 -32.35
C ILE A 540 4.64 24.24 -32.55
N GLN A 541 5.13 24.90 -31.51
CA GLN A 541 5.60 26.28 -31.56
C GLN A 541 7.12 26.28 -31.77
N THR A 542 7.63 27.23 -32.56
CA THR A 542 9.08 27.44 -32.75
C THR A 542 9.48 28.77 -32.15
N TRP A 543 10.61 28.80 -31.45
CA TRP A 543 11.15 29.97 -30.75
C TRP A 543 12.56 30.31 -31.26
N ASP A 544 12.96 31.58 -31.12
CA ASP A 544 14.33 32.02 -31.44
C ASP A 544 14.82 33.12 -30.48
N ASP A 545 16.08 33.04 -30.01
CA ASP A 545 16.68 34.04 -29.11
C ASP A 545 17.06 35.37 -29.80
N ASN A 546 16.90 35.44 -31.14
CA ASN A 546 17.20 36.62 -31.94
C ASN A 546 15.94 37.48 -32.19
N PRO A 547 15.89 38.73 -31.68
CA PRO A 547 14.74 39.64 -31.84
C PRO A 547 14.55 40.14 -33.28
N GLY A 548 15.45 39.78 -34.21
CA GLY A 548 15.35 40.09 -35.63
C GLY A 548 14.62 39.02 -36.46
N THR A 549 14.07 37.97 -35.84
CA THR A 549 13.29 36.93 -36.51
C THR A 549 11.78 37.19 -36.44
N ALA A 550 10.97 36.26 -36.93
CA ALA A 550 9.50 36.31 -36.85
C ALA A 550 8.93 35.44 -35.72
N ILE A 551 9.81 34.83 -34.91
CA ILE A 551 9.49 33.88 -33.83
C ILE A 551 10.25 34.14 -32.50
N PRO A 552 10.69 35.37 -32.16
CA PRO A 552 11.22 35.60 -30.82
C PRO A 552 10.07 35.66 -29.80
N PRO A 553 10.34 35.42 -28.50
CA PRO A 553 9.42 35.86 -27.46
C PRO A 553 9.29 37.38 -27.45
N GLU A 554 8.16 37.90 -26.94
CA GLU A 554 7.86 39.34 -26.89
C GLU A 554 8.99 40.15 -26.21
N LEU A 555 9.60 39.58 -25.18
CA LEU A 555 10.81 40.12 -24.54
C LEU A 555 11.92 39.06 -24.49
N LEU A 556 13.15 39.44 -24.86
CA LEU A 556 14.32 38.55 -24.75
C LEU A 556 14.66 38.13 -23.31
N SER A 557 14.17 38.86 -22.31
CA SER A 557 14.27 38.49 -20.90
C SER A 557 13.36 37.30 -20.52
N TRP A 558 12.51 36.84 -21.43
CA TRP A 558 11.64 35.67 -21.26
C TRP A 558 12.27 34.40 -21.84
N VAL A 559 13.42 34.46 -22.52
CA VAL A 559 14.15 33.26 -22.95
C VAL A 559 14.62 32.51 -21.69
N PRO A 560 14.24 31.22 -21.49
CA PRO A 560 14.60 30.49 -20.29
C PRO A 560 16.13 30.21 -20.22
N PRO A 561 16.70 29.96 -19.03
CA PRO A 561 18.11 29.68 -18.88
C PRO A 561 18.57 28.45 -19.69
N GLY A 562 19.64 28.59 -20.46
CA GLY A 562 20.24 27.49 -21.24
C GLY A 562 19.74 27.35 -22.68
N TYR A 563 18.68 28.06 -23.08
CA TYR A 563 18.17 28.10 -24.45
C TYR A 563 18.96 29.10 -25.31
N TYR A 564 19.30 28.68 -26.54
CA TYR A 564 20.08 29.48 -27.49
C TYR A 564 19.72 29.13 -28.95
N GLY A 565 19.72 30.12 -29.84
CA GLY A 565 19.38 29.93 -31.25
C GLY A 565 17.90 29.61 -31.46
N THR A 566 17.58 28.56 -32.22
CA THR A 566 16.19 28.17 -32.55
C THR A 566 15.84 26.83 -31.89
N TRP A 567 14.68 26.74 -31.22
CA TRP A 567 14.15 25.51 -30.62
C TRP A 567 12.63 25.42 -30.78
N THR A 568 12.02 24.33 -30.30
CA THR A 568 10.58 24.08 -30.38
C THR A 568 10.01 23.64 -29.04
N THR A 569 8.75 23.98 -28.81
CA THR A 569 7.89 23.43 -27.73
C THR A 569 6.59 22.90 -28.36
N SER A 570 5.85 22.08 -27.64
CA SER A 570 4.65 21.41 -28.15
C SER A 570 3.65 21.09 -27.05
N ALA A 571 2.36 21.20 -27.36
CA ALA A 571 1.25 20.83 -26.47
C ALA A 571 -0.01 20.53 -27.29
N TYR A 572 -1.03 19.99 -26.63
CA TYR A 572 -2.39 19.95 -27.17
C TYR A 572 -3.04 21.32 -26.98
N LEU A 573 -3.28 22.05 -28.08
CA LEU A 573 -3.81 23.41 -28.04
C LEU A 573 -5.28 23.42 -27.57
N LEU A 574 -5.56 24.15 -26.49
CA LEU A 574 -6.92 24.42 -26.05
C LEU A 574 -7.61 25.48 -26.94
N PRO A 575 -8.95 25.46 -27.06
CA PRO A 575 -9.69 26.38 -27.93
C PRO A 575 -9.76 27.81 -27.36
N ASP A 576 -10.18 28.78 -28.21
CA ASP A 576 -10.32 30.22 -27.93
C ASP A 576 -11.02 30.59 -26.59
N LEU A 577 -11.77 29.68 -25.97
CA LEU A 577 -12.34 29.84 -24.62
C LEU A 577 -11.25 30.06 -23.55
N PHE A 578 -10.13 29.36 -23.67
CA PHE A 578 -9.01 29.41 -22.73
C PHE A 578 -8.02 30.54 -23.03
N ASP A 579 -8.23 31.30 -24.13
CA ASP A 579 -7.39 32.44 -24.49
C ASP A 579 -7.69 33.71 -23.65
N THR A 580 -8.66 33.65 -22.73
CA THR A 580 -9.03 34.73 -21.81
C THR A 580 -8.43 34.53 -20.41
N TRP A 581 -8.18 35.63 -19.69
CA TRP A 581 -7.68 35.59 -18.30
C TRP A 581 -8.76 35.22 -17.29
N ILE A 582 -9.98 35.65 -17.56
CA ILE A 582 -11.18 35.22 -16.84
C ILE A 582 -11.89 34.27 -17.78
N ILE A 583 -12.11 33.04 -17.31
CA ILE A 583 -12.89 32.02 -18.00
C ILE A 583 -14.27 32.02 -17.35
N GLU A 584 -15.33 32.20 -18.15
CA GLU A 584 -16.71 32.07 -17.72
C GLU A 584 -17.14 30.62 -18.00
N ASN A 585 -17.71 29.91 -17.02
CA ASN A 585 -18.14 28.52 -17.17
C ASN A 585 -19.06 28.38 -18.41
N PRO A 586 -18.74 27.48 -19.36
CA PRO A 586 -19.47 27.34 -20.62
C PRO A 586 -20.78 26.52 -20.52
N ALA A 587 -21.13 25.97 -19.36
CA ALA A 587 -22.29 25.10 -19.16
C ALA A 587 -23.64 25.80 -19.43
N GLU A 588 -24.66 25.03 -19.84
CA GLU A 588 -26.03 25.55 -20.02
C GLU A 588 -26.83 25.61 -18.71
N ASP A 589 -26.48 24.76 -17.73
CA ASP A 589 -27.06 24.73 -16.38
C ASP A 589 -26.07 25.38 -15.41
N PRO A 590 -26.45 26.41 -14.62
CA PRO A 590 -25.53 27.09 -13.71
C PRO A 590 -25.05 26.24 -12.53
N ASP A 591 -25.67 25.07 -12.30
CA ASP A 591 -25.27 24.14 -11.24
C ASP A 591 -24.28 23.06 -11.76
N ASP A 592 -23.91 23.06 -13.06
CA ASP A 592 -22.96 22.13 -13.69
C ASP A 592 -21.68 22.87 -14.12
N GLU A 593 -20.50 22.28 -13.92
CA GLU A 593 -19.23 22.80 -14.44
C GLU A 593 -18.91 22.18 -15.82
N GLY A 594 -18.50 23.02 -16.77
CA GLY A 594 -18.13 22.65 -18.12
C GLY A 594 -16.63 22.47 -18.36
N ILE A 595 -15.77 22.80 -17.38
CA ILE A 595 -14.31 22.73 -17.47
C ILE A 595 -13.77 21.76 -16.42
N PHE A 596 -13.25 20.61 -16.88
CA PHE A 596 -12.70 19.55 -16.04
C PHE A 596 -11.59 18.79 -16.77
N GLY A 597 -10.75 18.06 -16.01
CA GLY A 597 -9.63 17.27 -16.53
C GLY A 597 -8.46 18.12 -17.03
N TYR A 598 -8.22 19.25 -16.38
CA TYR A 598 -7.07 20.15 -16.56
C TYR A 598 -6.46 20.45 -15.20
N GLY A 599 -5.27 21.06 -15.15
CA GLY A 599 -4.72 21.60 -13.90
C GLY A 599 -4.79 23.12 -13.87
N GLU A 600 -4.88 23.73 -12.69
CA GLU A 600 -5.00 25.17 -12.47
C GLU A 600 -6.24 25.79 -13.18
N TYR A 601 -7.42 25.36 -12.72
CA TYR A 601 -8.70 26.02 -12.93
C TYR A 601 -9.42 26.29 -11.60
N THR A 602 -9.51 25.31 -10.70
CA THR A 602 -10.15 25.43 -9.39
C THR A 602 -9.23 26.06 -8.34
N PRO A 603 -9.74 26.92 -7.41
CA PRO A 603 -8.92 27.54 -6.36
C PRO A 603 -8.32 26.51 -5.38
N THR A 604 -7.16 26.85 -4.80
CA THR A 604 -6.55 26.08 -3.69
C THR A 604 -6.92 26.73 -2.34
N LEU A 605 -7.67 26.01 -1.50
CA LEU A 605 -8.20 26.53 -0.23
C LEU A 605 -7.12 26.69 0.86
N VAL A 606 -7.44 27.49 1.87
CA VAL A 606 -6.61 27.57 3.09
C VAL A 606 -6.72 26.24 3.84
N LEU A 607 -5.60 25.68 4.28
CA LEU A 607 -5.58 24.43 5.07
C LEU A 607 -6.59 24.48 6.24
N GLY A 608 -7.62 23.63 6.16
CA GLY A 608 -8.66 23.47 7.18
C GLY A 608 -9.86 24.41 7.06
N ASP A 609 -10.01 25.12 5.95
CA ASP A 609 -11.28 25.72 5.48
C ASP A 609 -12.15 24.61 4.87
N LEU A 610 -13.23 24.20 5.55
CA LEU A 610 -14.00 23.01 5.16
C LEU A 610 -15.27 23.35 4.37
N ASP A 611 -15.65 24.64 4.24
CA ASP A 611 -16.84 25.09 3.50
C ASP A 611 -16.60 26.21 2.47
N ALA A 612 -15.31 26.52 2.21
CA ALA A 612 -14.82 27.49 1.24
C ALA A 612 -15.16 28.97 1.54
N ASP A 613 -15.48 29.31 2.81
CA ASP A 613 -15.76 30.69 3.23
C ASP A 613 -14.51 31.56 3.47
N ASN A 614 -13.30 30.97 3.41
CA ASN A 614 -11.97 31.53 3.69
C ASN A 614 -11.62 31.75 5.18
N GLU A 615 -12.40 31.20 6.12
CA GLU A 615 -11.97 31.04 7.52
C GLU A 615 -11.55 29.58 7.77
N VAL A 616 -10.73 29.33 8.81
CA VAL A 616 -10.25 27.97 9.13
C VAL A 616 -11.14 27.34 10.20
N ASP A 617 -11.85 26.27 9.85
CA ASP A 617 -12.71 25.49 10.72
C ASP A 617 -11.92 24.54 11.62
N ASP A 618 -11.02 23.74 11.02
CA ASP A 618 -10.15 22.82 11.75
C ASP A 618 -8.69 23.29 11.74
N LEU A 619 -8.18 23.61 12.92
CA LEU A 619 -6.80 24.04 13.16
C LEU A 619 -5.82 22.86 13.33
N PHE A 620 -6.30 21.63 13.22
CA PHE A 620 -5.54 20.39 13.48
C PHE A 620 -5.54 19.39 12.33
N ILE A 621 -6.42 19.53 11.34
CA ILE A 621 -6.38 18.73 10.12
C ILE A 621 -5.02 18.88 9.44
N THR A 622 -4.48 17.76 8.96
CA THR A 622 -3.18 17.73 8.31
C THR A 622 -3.31 17.98 6.80
N PRO A 623 -2.25 18.49 6.12
CA PRO A 623 -2.28 18.64 4.66
C PRO A 623 -2.65 17.33 3.94
N GLU A 624 -2.16 16.20 4.44
CA GLU A 624 -2.39 14.85 3.92
C GLU A 624 -3.84 14.36 4.10
N GLU A 625 -4.62 14.99 5.00
CA GLU A 625 -6.04 14.71 5.22
C GLU A 625 -6.96 15.67 4.46
N PHE A 626 -6.47 16.86 4.07
CA PHE A 626 -7.28 17.93 3.49
C PHE A 626 -7.10 18.07 1.97
N TYR A 627 -5.85 18.13 1.50
CA TYR A 627 -5.53 18.32 0.08
C TYR A 627 -5.53 17.01 -0.72
N THR A 628 -6.03 15.93 -0.14
CA THR A 628 -6.24 14.62 -0.77
C THR A 628 -7.73 14.35 -1.02
N ILE A 629 -8.64 15.20 -0.51
CA ILE A 629 -10.08 15.11 -0.78
C ILE A 629 -10.39 15.92 -2.05
N PRO A 630 -10.75 15.27 -3.18
CA PRO A 630 -11.00 15.97 -4.43
C PRO A 630 -12.34 16.71 -4.41
N ASP A 631 -12.42 17.75 -5.24
CA ASP A 631 -13.69 18.40 -5.58
C ASP A 631 -14.48 17.58 -6.60
N ASP A 632 -15.80 17.80 -6.72
CA ASP A 632 -16.63 17.25 -7.80
C ASP A 632 -16.41 18.11 -9.05
N PRO A 633 -15.62 17.64 -10.05
CA PRO A 633 -15.22 18.47 -11.18
C PRO A 633 -16.38 18.73 -12.16
N PHE A 634 -17.57 18.18 -11.90
CA PHE A 634 -18.78 18.41 -12.66
C PHE A 634 -19.69 19.47 -12.02
N LYS A 635 -19.27 20.12 -10.93
CA LYS A 635 -20.07 21.07 -10.16
C LYS A 635 -19.40 22.42 -9.95
N VAL A 636 -20.23 23.46 -9.99
CA VAL A 636 -19.82 24.84 -9.70
C VAL A 636 -19.75 25.03 -8.19
N GLY A 637 -18.59 25.46 -7.69
CA GLY A 637 -18.31 25.64 -6.28
C GLY A 637 -17.02 24.92 -5.88
N ILE A 638 -16.90 24.60 -4.60
CA ILE A 638 -15.97 23.59 -4.07
C ILE A 638 -16.78 22.71 -3.12
N SER A 639 -16.54 21.41 -3.17
CA SER A 639 -17.23 20.40 -2.37
C SER A 639 -16.82 20.49 -0.90
N PRO A 640 -17.77 20.37 0.06
CA PRO A 640 -17.46 20.45 1.49
C PRO A 640 -16.37 19.45 1.90
N GLY A 641 -15.35 19.95 2.60
CA GLY A 641 -14.18 19.19 3.05
C GLY A 641 -13.04 19.06 2.03
N SER A 642 -13.25 19.40 0.76
CA SER A 642 -12.17 19.40 -0.25
C SER A 642 -11.23 20.59 -0.07
N GLY A 643 -9.92 20.35 -0.26
CA GLY A 643 -8.93 21.42 -0.38
C GLY A 643 -8.99 22.25 -1.67
N GLY A 644 -9.94 21.95 -2.56
CA GLY A 644 -10.03 22.51 -3.91
C GLY A 644 -9.00 21.86 -4.84
N GLY A 645 -8.45 22.64 -5.77
CA GLY A 645 -7.60 22.14 -6.86
C GLY A 645 -8.39 21.31 -7.87
N ASP A 646 -7.71 20.84 -8.92
CA ASP A 646 -8.35 20.23 -10.08
C ASP A 646 -8.21 18.71 -10.08
N ALA A 647 -9.30 18.04 -9.76
CA ALA A 647 -9.38 16.58 -9.69
C ALA A 647 -9.54 15.94 -11.09
N PHE A 648 -8.93 14.77 -11.30
CA PHE A 648 -9.12 13.95 -12.50
C PHE A 648 -9.06 12.45 -12.21
N ASP A 649 -9.71 11.69 -13.10
CA ASP A 649 -9.90 10.23 -13.10
C ASP A 649 -8.93 9.60 -14.13
N ILE A 650 -8.21 8.55 -13.73
CA ILE A 650 -7.19 7.85 -14.54
C ILE A 650 -7.83 7.12 -15.73
N ALA A 651 -9.06 6.63 -15.60
CA ALA A 651 -9.80 5.99 -16.68
C ALA A 651 -10.18 6.97 -17.82
N TRP A 652 -10.06 8.29 -17.62
CA TRP A 652 -10.16 9.29 -18.69
C TRP A 652 -8.94 9.28 -19.63
N ALA A 653 -7.84 8.64 -19.25
CA ALA A 653 -6.61 8.62 -20.04
C ALA A 653 -6.79 7.90 -21.39
N ILE A 654 -6.25 8.50 -22.45
CA ILE A 654 -6.28 7.98 -23.81
C ILE A 654 -4.89 7.95 -24.45
N ASP A 655 -4.67 6.98 -25.35
CA ASP A 655 -3.61 7.07 -26.35
C ASP A 655 -3.98 8.19 -27.33
N ALA A 656 -3.19 9.27 -27.36
CA ALA A 656 -3.54 10.47 -28.11
C ALA A 656 -3.46 10.32 -29.65
N ASP A 657 -2.72 9.32 -30.16
CA ASP A 657 -2.58 9.03 -31.59
C ASP A 657 -3.80 8.26 -32.15
N THR A 658 -4.45 7.45 -31.32
CA THR A 658 -5.56 6.56 -31.69
C THR A 658 -6.91 6.99 -31.14
N GLY A 659 -6.94 7.66 -29.98
CA GLY A 659 -8.14 7.95 -29.20
C GLY A 659 -8.75 6.73 -28.50
N GLU A 660 -7.99 5.63 -28.36
CA GLU A 660 -8.40 4.48 -27.54
C GLU A 660 -8.06 4.74 -26.06
N SER A 661 -8.90 4.27 -25.13
CA SER A 661 -8.64 4.38 -23.69
C SER A 661 -7.39 3.61 -23.30
N ALA A 662 -6.65 4.14 -22.32
CA ALA A 662 -5.38 3.59 -21.87
C ALA A 662 -5.54 2.33 -20.99
N ASP A 663 -6.68 2.16 -20.30
CA ASP A 663 -6.98 1.01 -19.41
C ASP A 663 -5.83 0.78 -18.38
N LEU A 664 -5.33 1.88 -17.81
CA LEU A 664 -4.24 1.88 -16.83
C LEU A 664 -4.76 1.56 -15.43
N PRO A 665 -4.09 0.70 -14.66
CA PRO A 665 -4.43 0.47 -13.24
C PRO A 665 -3.92 1.59 -12.32
N GLY A 666 -3.21 2.59 -12.84
CA GLY A 666 -2.53 3.63 -12.07
C GLY A 666 -1.44 4.36 -12.87
N PHE A 667 -0.73 5.28 -12.22
CA PHE A 667 0.46 5.96 -12.77
C PHE A 667 1.52 6.30 -11.71
N ASP A 668 2.79 6.38 -12.12
CA ASP A 668 3.90 6.86 -11.27
C ASP A 668 4.31 8.29 -11.64
N PHE A 669 4.04 8.69 -12.90
CA PHE A 669 4.53 9.93 -13.50
C PHE A 669 3.39 10.76 -14.07
N ILE A 670 3.46 12.08 -13.84
CA ILE A 670 2.56 13.08 -14.41
C ILE A 670 3.35 14.17 -15.12
N ARG A 671 2.90 14.56 -16.32
CA ARG A 671 3.39 15.72 -17.08
C ARG A 671 2.29 16.75 -17.22
N ILE A 672 2.56 17.96 -16.77
CA ILE A 672 1.67 19.11 -16.82
C ILE A 672 2.25 20.12 -17.81
N THR A 673 1.46 20.60 -18.76
CA THR A 673 1.93 21.41 -19.90
C THR A 673 1.02 22.60 -20.20
N ASN A 674 1.57 23.79 -20.45
CA ASN A 674 0.80 24.97 -20.90
C ASN A 674 0.24 24.75 -22.33
N PRO A 675 -1.09 24.73 -22.53
CA PRO A 675 -1.74 24.48 -23.80
C PRO A 675 -2.18 25.75 -24.52
N THR A 676 -1.97 26.95 -23.94
CA THR A 676 -2.38 28.24 -24.53
C THR A 676 -1.19 29.00 -25.10
N ASN A 677 -1.43 29.86 -26.09
CA ASN A 677 -0.38 30.66 -26.73
C ASN A 677 -0.73 32.16 -26.71
N VAL A 678 -1.02 32.66 -25.51
CA VAL A 678 -1.53 34.02 -25.30
C VAL A 678 -0.47 34.94 -24.71
N VAL A 679 -0.31 36.10 -25.35
CA VAL A 679 0.47 37.22 -24.82
C VAL A 679 -0.34 38.51 -24.94
N SER A 680 -0.55 39.16 -23.81
CA SER A 680 -1.24 40.44 -23.63
C SER A 680 -0.23 41.59 -23.52
N GLU A 681 -0.49 42.71 -24.21
CA GLU A 681 0.32 43.94 -24.09
C GLU A 681 0.35 44.51 -22.66
N ILE A 682 -0.59 44.12 -21.78
CA ILE A 682 -0.79 44.69 -20.44
C ILE A 682 -0.46 43.68 -19.33
N LEU A 683 -0.91 42.43 -19.47
CA LEU A 683 -0.78 41.39 -18.45
C LEU A 683 0.42 40.46 -18.66
N GLY A 684 1.08 40.54 -19.82
CA GLY A 684 2.17 39.64 -20.17
C GLY A 684 1.68 38.35 -20.81
N GLU A 685 2.48 37.31 -20.68
CA GLU A 685 2.19 35.98 -21.20
C GLU A 685 1.39 35.16 -20.18
N LYS A 686 0.45 34.35 -20.68
CA LYS A 686 -0.47 33.52 -19.89
C LYS A 686 0.16 32.14 -19.62
N SER A 687 0.38 31.81 -18.35
CA SER A 687 1.11 30.62 -17.89
C SER A 687 0.36 29.95 -16.75
N PRO A 688 0.15 28.63 -16.79
CA PRO A 688 -0.12 27.87 -15.58
C PRO A 688 0.98 28.06 -14.54
N GLU A 689 0.56 28.18 -13.30
CA GLU A 689 1.42 28.23 -12.12
C GLU A 689 1.01 27.08 -11.17
N ILE A 690 1.82 26.01 -11.16
CA ILE A 690 1.51 24.74 -10.49
C ILE A 690 2.08 24.76 -9.07
N ASP A 691 1.27 24.38 -8.07
CA ASP A 691 1.62 24.39 -6.65
C ASP A 691 1.96 23.00 -6.09
N ALA A 692 1.20 21.98 -6.48
CA ALA A 692 1.40 20.59 -6.07
C ALA A 692 0.64 19.63 -7.00
N VAL A 693 0.89 18.33 -6.85
CA VAL A 693 -0.01 17.26 -7.32
C VAL A 693 -0.17 16.26 -6.20
N ALA A 694 -1.41 15.86 -5.91
CA ALA A 694 -1.75 14.86 -4.91
C ALA A 694 -2.33 13.58 -5.55
N ASP A 695 -2.06 12.46 -4.90
CA ASP A 695 -2.87 11.24 -4.89
C ASP A 695 -4.17 11.56 -4.13
N ALA A 696 -5.32 11.19 -4.70
CA ALA A 696 -6.59 11.39 -4.05
C ALA A 696 -6.81 10.30 -2.99
N ALA A 697 -7.20 10.69 -1.78
CA ALA A 697 -7.52 9.72 -0.75
C ALA A 697 -8.86 9.03 -1.06
N PRO A 698 -8.95 7.69 -0.91
CA PRO A 698 -10.21 6.98 -1.03
C PRO A 698 -11.20 7.52 -0.01
N ASP A 699 -12.48 7.49 -0.39
CA ASP A 699 -13.52 8.12 0.40
C ASP A 699 -13.63 7.47 1.78
N PRO A 700 -13.44 8.19 2.91
CA PRO A 700 -13.64 7.62 4.24
C PRO A 700 -15.12 7.22 4.49
N PHE A 701 -16.01 7.46 3.53
CA PHE A 701 -17.36 6.91 3.43
C PHE A 701 -17.42 5.39 3.17
N GLY A 702 -16.59 4.63 3.88
CA GLY A 702 -16.60 3.18 3.94
C GLY A 702 -15.88 2.79 5.21
N ASN A 703 -14.62 3.22 5.29
CA ASN A 703 -13.68 3.22 6.43
C ASN A 703 -14.30 3.58 7.80
N CYS A 704 -14.87 2.59 8.47
CA CYS A 704 -15.52 2.68 9.78
C CYS A 704 -14.55 2.53 10.94
N ASP A 705 -13.40 1.89 10.73
CA ASP A 705 -12.41 1.61 11.78
C ASP A 705 -11.12 2.44 11.68
N GLY A 706 -10.93 3.18 10.59
CA GLY A 706 -9.96 4.26 10.43
C GLY A 706 -8.65 3.85 9.76
N ASP A 707 -8.58 2.70 9.10
CA ASP A 707 -7.35 2.17 8.50
C ASP A 707 -7.03 2.70 7.08
N ARG A 708 -8.02 3.30 6.41
CA ARG A 708 -7.98 3.98 5.09
C ARG A 708 -8.17 3.08 3.86
N ASP A 709 -8.79 1.91 4.00
CA ASP A 709 -9.39 1.22 2.85
C ASP A 709 -10.94 1.12 2.97
N ILE A 710 -11.59 0.35 2.07
CA ILE A 710 -13.00 -0.05 2.23
C ILE A 710 -13.14 -1.57 2.05
N ASP A 711 -13.27 -2.29 3.17
CA ASP A 711 -13.25 -3.76 3.18
C ASP A 711 -14.55 -4.44 3.71
N LEU A 712 -14.42 -5.68 4.18
CA LEU A 712 -15.48 -6.45 4.82
C LEU A 712 -15.72 -6.11 6.30
N ALA A 713 -14.74 -5.55 7.01
CA ALA A 713 -14.87 -5.01 8.36
C ALA A 713 -15.77 -3.76 8.37
N ASP A 714 -15.66 -2.89 7.38
CA ASP A 714 -16.55 -1.74 7.18
C ASP A 714 -18.00 -2.12 6.92
N VAL A 715 -18.19 -3.06 5.99
CA VAL A 715 -19.49 -3.66 5.71
C VAL A 715 -20.04 -4.36 6.96
N ALA A 716 -19.19 -4.85 7.87
CA ALA A 716 -19.60 -5.37 9.16
C ALA A 716 -19.95 -4.24 10.17
N GLY A 717 -19.24 -3.11 10.17
CA GLY A 717 -19.57 -1.89 10.92
C GLY A 717 -20.98 -1.40 10.63
N LEU A 718 -21.27 -1.16 9.34
CA LEU A 718 -22.60 -0.73 8.88
C LEU A 718 -23.70 -1.78 9.18
N GLN A 719 -23.38 -3.08 9.10
CA GLN A 719 -24.31 -4.14 9.54
C GLN A 719 -24.56 -4.17 11.06
N ASN A 720 -23.58 -3.79 11.88
CA ASN A 720 -23.69 -3.78 13.34
C ASN A 720 -24.53 -2.59 13.84
N CYS A 721 -24.47 -1.45 13.16
CA CYS A 721 -25.23 -0.24 13.48
C CYS A 721 -26.63 -0.18 12.85
N PHE A 722 -27.00 -1.13 12.00
CA PHE A 722 -28.29 -1.14 11.30
C PHE A 722 -29.52 -1.05 12.25
N GLY A 723 -30.23 0.07 12.21
CA GLY A 723 -31.38 0.40 13.05
C GLY A 723 -31.05 1.08 14.38
N VAL A 724 -29.82 1.58 14.56
CA VAL A 724 -29.39 2.47 15.63
C VAL A 724 -29.72 3.93 15.24
N PHE A 725 -30.10 4.74 16.22
CA PHE A 725 -30.20 6.20 16.06
C PHE A 725 -28.93 6.85 16.60
N GLN A 726 -28.37 7.85 15.90
CA GLN A 726 -27.10 8.48 16.30
C GLN A 726 -27.09 9.02 17.75
N GLU A 727 -28.20 9.55 18.27
CA GLU A 727 -28.30 10.01 19.67
C GLU A 727 -28.04 8.91 20.74
N GLU A 728 -27.99 7.61 20.37
CA GLU A 728 -27.77 6.50 21.31
C GLU A 728 -26.33 5.92 21.34
N ASP A 729 -25.49 6.10 20.31
CA ASP A 729 -24.12 5.56 20.27
C ASP A 729 -23.17 6.30 19.28
N ASP A 730 -22.20 7.05 19.81
CA ASP A 730 -21.16 7.77 19.04
C ASP A 730 -20.39 6.84 18.07
N ALA A 731 -20.32 5.53 18.35
CA ALA A 731 -19.64 4.55 17.50
C ALA A 731 -20.38 4.20 16.19
N CYS A 732 -21.60 4.72 16.00
CA CYS A 732 -22.39 4.56 14.78
C CYS A 732 -22.54 5.87 13.97
N GLU A 733 -21.90 6.96 14.39
CA GLU A 733 -21.88 8.23 13.65
C GLU A 733 -21.20 8.06 12.29
N CYS A 734 -20.12 7.27 12.21
CA CYS A 734 -19.36 7.00 10.98
C CYS A 734 -20.05 6.10 9.95
N VAL A 735 -21.31 5.68 10.16
CA VAL A 735 -22.05 4.75 9.27
C VAL A 735 -23.45 5.22 8.90
N ASP A 736 -23.82 6.43 9.31
CA ASP A 736 -24.95 7.17 8.75
C ASP A 736 -24.45 7.87 7.47
N ARG A 737 -25.07 7.56 6.35
CA ARG A 737 -24.57 7.81 4.99
C ARG A 737 -25.56 8.64 4.16
N ASP A 738 -26.83 8.76 4.57
CA ASP A 738 -27.75 9.75 3.99
C ASP A 738 -28.20 10.86 4.95
N ASP A 739 -27.56 10.94 6.13
CA ASP A 739 -27.68 12.03 7.12
C ASP A 739 -29.13 12.19 7.64
N ASP A 740 -29.80 11.06 7.82
CA ASP A 740 -31.20 10.97 8.26
C ASP A 740 -31.36 10.65 9.77
N GLU A 741 -30.23 10.55 10.47
CA GLU A 741 -30.04 10.16 11.88
C GLU A 741 -30.29 8.65 12.16
N VAL A 742 -30.49 7.82 11.12
CA VAL A 742 -30.85 6.38 11.22
C VAL A 742 -30.16 5.50 10.16
N VAL A 743 -29.21 4.66 10.60
CA VAL A 743 -28.57 3.66 9.73
C VAL A 743 -29.58 2.59 9.25
N ASP A 744 -30.06 2.67 8.01
CA ASP A 744 -30.98 1.74 7.35
C ASP A 744 -30.56 1.29 5.92
N LEU A 745 -31.51 1.06 5.01
CA LEU A 745 -31.27 0.73 3.61
C LEU A 745 -30.98 1.97 2.74
N GLY A 746 -31.24 3.19 3.23
CA GLY A 746 -30.78 4.44 2.63
C GLY A 746 -29.26 4.45 2.49
N ASP A 747 -28.56 4.10 3.56
CA ASP A 747 -27.11 4.08 3.64
C ASP A 747 -26.46 3.06 2.71
N PHE A 748 -27.03 1.85 2.69
CA PHE A 748 -26.64 0.82 1.72
C PHE A 748 -26.85 1.27 0.27
N ALA A 749 -27.83 2.14 0.01
CA ALA A 749 -28.09 2.68 -1.32
C ALA A 749 -27.18 3.88 -1.65
N ALA A 750 -26.81 4.70 -0.67
CA ALA A 750 -25.83 5.78 -0.80
C ALA A 750 -24.43 5.21 -1.11
N LEU A 751 -23.95 4.25 -0.31
CA LEU A 751 -22.71 3.52 -0.55
C LEU A 751 -22.72 2.83 -1.93
N GLY A 752 -23.81 2.11 -2.25
CA GLY A 752 -23.96 1.44 -3.54
C GLY A 752 -24.08 2.39 -4.75
N ALA A 753 -24.43 3.65 -4.55
CA ALA A 753 -24.45 4.68 -5.59
C ALA A 753 -23.04 5.24 -5.82
N ARG A 754 -22.27 5.55 -4.76
CA ARG A 754 -20.87 6.00 -4.87
C ARG A 754 -19.99 4.94 -5.54
N LEU A 755 -20.03 3.69 -5.06
CA LEU A 755 -19.30 2.52 -5.60
C LEU A 755 -19.61 2.14 -7.08
N THR A 756 -20.49 2.86 -7.77
CA THR A 756 -20.81 2.58 -9.19
C THR A 756 -20.76 3.79 -10.11
N GLY A 757 -20.37 4.96 -9.57
CA GLY A 757 -20.18 6.23 -10.27
C GLY A 757 -21.43 6.82 -10.96
N PRO A 758 -21.39 8.09 -11.36
CA PRO A 758 -22.16 8.57 -12.50
C PRO A 758 -21.71 7.84 -13.79
N ARG A 759 -22.60 7.75 -14.79
CA ARG A 759 -22.35 7.07 -16.09
C ARG A 759 -22.76 7.91 -17.28
#